data_AF-A0AB39UWB4-F1
#
_entry.id   AF-A0AB39UWB4-F1
#
_cell.length_a   1.000
_cell.length_b   1.000
_cell.length_c   1.000
_cell.angle_alpha   90.00
_cell.angle_beta   90.00
_cell.angle_gamma   90.00
#
_symmetry.space_group_name_H-M   'P 1'
#
loop_
_entity.id
_entity.type
_entity.pdbx_description
1 polymer ?
#
loop_
_entity_poly.entity_id
_entity_poly.type
_entity_poly.pdbx_seq_one_letter_code
_entity_poly.pdbx_strand_id
1 'polypeptide(L)'
;MKTIVTISLGSSDDNYDFQTRFLNTDFRLVRVGTDHNPQQAQALVEQWKDKADMIALAGMRDHCRVGAQCLHEPFMAMLEEEADGTPVTAGSTLRDILMDWAIRHTQITEGNFFNNAVTLFFNGLSDWKAASVLNEYTDNLYFADPVLQVAAPACLTSLKQLELYAQATHPLMKYTPAHIVQPRLNPKAMINRWALESVLKKAHVLVGPLDALENLDGEYLAKRTLITSTVTEERLEKLKEKGVYTVIDYTPRLFEQPVGIATLEAMICAATGRRPEDVIHDDYLEIIDDLKLEPRVLFPNGHRRVNRFAFVIHPLSQKYLNKAKPLALLSRVAPQVVMDQVEKAMAWAPPFVYSKVEGIVSPTGAEAEGWLITVGGTPKEIMRHNPEFTYRRLLAAADMAKKMGAQIMGLGAFTKVVGDAGITVAKRAPLPITTGNSYSASGALWAAYEAVKRLGFVEFTERGRIKGKAMVVGATGAIGSVCARLLAKAVEEVHLVAPEPAKLLALKESILKETPDARLEIASTTDKAALGEMDMIVTATSGAGKRILDIMKVKPGCVITDVARPLDIPPEDVAKRPDVLVIESGEIELPGEVRMKDIGLPPKVAYACLAETIVLALEGRFENYTLGRQIEWEKVREIYKLGLKHGMKLAAISGVNGVYTDEDFERVRTLALKAREKASAAAEVA
;
A
#
# COMPACT_ATOMS: atom_id res chain seq x y z
N MET A 1 -34.44 -19.18 35.77
CA MET A 1 -33.80 -19.42 34.46
C MET A 1 -34.62 -18.68 33.42
N LYS A 2 -33.98 -17.81 32.63
CA LYS A 2 -34.66 -17.02 31.58
C LYS A 2 -34.55 -17.71 30.24
N THR A 3 -35.57 -17.60 29.39
CA THR A 3 -35.62 -18.22 28.06
C THR A 3 -35.49 -17.14 26.98
N ILE A 4 -34.46 -17.25 26.14
CA ILE A 4 -34.29 -16.40 24.96
C ILE A 4 -34.55 -17.27 23.73
N VAL A 5 -35.46 -16.82 22.87
CA VAL A 5 -35.67 -17.45 21.56
C VAL A 5 -35.14 -16.54 20.47
N THR A 6 -34.33 -17.08 19.57
CA THR A 6 -33.82 -16.40 18.39
C THR A 6 -34.54 -16.96 17.17
N ILE A 7 -35.32 -16.11 16.50
CA ILE A 7 -36.04 -16.44 15.28
C ILE A 7 -35.24 -15.84 14.12
N SER A 8 -34.70 -16.71 13.26
CA SER A 8 -33.76 -16.33 12.22
C SER A 8 -34.34 -16.63 10.84
N LEU A 9 -34.21 -15.70 9.88
CA LEU A 9 -34.45 -16.01 8.46
C LEU A 9 -33.35 -16.86 7.83
N GLY A 10 -32.26 -17.15 8.55
CA GLY A 10 -31.18 -18.03 8.10
C GLY A 10 -31.55 -19.52 8.13
N SER A 11 -30.55 -20.36 7.84
CA SER A 11 -30.73 -21.82 7.77
C SER A 11 -31.18 -22.41 9.12
N SER A 12 -32.06 -23.40 9.04
CA SER A 12 -32.44 -24.27 10.15
C SER A 12 -31.34 -25.26 10.55
N ASP A 13 -30.32 -25.46 9.71
CA ASP A 13 -29.13 -26.27 10.05
C ASP A 13 -28.35 -25.72 11.24
N ASP A 14 -28.43 -24.40 11.46
CA ASP A 14 -27.77 -23.69 12.57
C ASP A 14 -28.62 -23.67 13.86
N ASN A 15 -29.67 -24.50 13.95
CA ASN A 15 -30.56 -24.53 15.13
C ASN A 15 -29.85 -25.08 16.36
N TYR A 16 -30.17 -24.51 17.51
CA TYR A 16 -29.65 -24.98 18.80
C TYR A 16 -30.67 -24.78 19.92
N ASP A 17 -30.55 -25.60 20.96
CA ASP A 17 -31.27 -25.46 22.24
C ASP A 17 -30.31 -25.90 23.35
N PHE A 18 -29.80 -24.94 24.14
CA PHE A 18 -28.86 -25.24 25.21
C PHE A 18 -29.00 -24.28 26.39
N GLN A 19 -28.42 -24.67 27.53
CA GLN A 19 -28.40 -23.87 28.74
C GLN A 19 -27.01 -23.27 28.96
N THR A 20 -26.96 -22.04 29.43
CA THR A 20 -25.71 -21.33 29.72
C THR A 20 -25.90 -20.35 30.87
N ARG A 21 -24.80 -19.80 31.38
CA ARG A 21 -24.80 -18.76 32.40
C ARG A 21 -24.11 -17.51 31.86
N PHE A 22 -24.76 -16.36 32.01
CA PHE A 22 -24.25 -15.07 31.54
C PHE A 22 -24.68 -13.95 32.51
N LEU A 23 -23.77 -13.04 32.88
CA LEU A 23 -24.02 -11.95 33.84
C LEU A 23 -24.76 -12.42 35.11
N ASN A 24 -24.26 -13.50 35.74
CA ASN A 24 -24.84 -14.15 36.92
C ASN A 24 -26.29 -14.66 36.77
N THR A 25 -26.80 -14.76 35.55
CA THR A 25 -28.14 -15.25 35.23
C THR A 25 -28.05 -16.55 34.43
N ASP A 26 -28.87 -17.54 34.78
CA ASP A 26 -28.97 -18.79 34.02
C ASP A 26 -30.01 -18.65 32.89
N PHE A 27 -29.61 -19.02 31.68
CA PHE A 27 -30.38 -18.89 30.45
C PHE A 27 -30.62 -20.24 29.77
N ARG A 28 -31.78 -20.38 29.12
CA ARG A 28 -32.01 -21.34 28.03
C ARG A 28 -32.05 -20.56 26.72
N LEU A 29 -31.17 -20.90 25.80
CA LEU A 29 -31.07 -20.26 24.49
C LEU A 29 -31.60 -21.23 23.43
N VAL A 30 -32.58 -20.77 22.67
CA VAL A 30 -33.18 -21.52 21.56
C VAL A 30 -33.01 -20.71 20.28
N ARG A 31 -32.43 -21.26 19.22
CA ARG A 31 -32.42 -20.65 17.89
C ARG A 31 -33.20 -21.51 16.92
N VAL A 32 -34.12 -20.88 16.19
CA VAL A 32 -34.95 -21.50 15.14
C VAL A 32 -34.79 -20.70 13.85
N GLY A 33 -34.17 -21.31 12.85
CA GLY A 33 -34.08 -20.85 11.47
C GLY A 33 -35.36 -21.17 10.70
N THR A 34 -35.74 -20.27 9.79
CA THR A 34 -36.95 -20.39 8.97
C THR A 34 -36.66 -20.61 7.49
N ASP A 35 -35.39 -20.82 7.11
CA ASP A 35 -34.98 -21.09 5.73
C ASP A 35 -35.53 -20.04 4.74
N HIS A 36 -35.40 -18.77 5.12
CA HIS A 36 -35.89 -17.60 4.40
C HIS A 36 -37.43 -17.53 4.25
N ASN A 37 -38.19 -18.21 5.09
CA ASN A 37 -39.65 -18.15 5.13
C ASN A 37 -40.15 -17.10 6.14
N PRO A 38 -40.67 -15.94 5.70
CA PRO A 38 -41.16 -14.90 6.60
C PRO A 38 -42.47 -15.27 7.30
N GLN A 39 -43.34 -16.07 6.67
CA GLN A 39 -44.59 -16.52 7.32
C GLN A 39 -44.30 -17.49 8.47
N GLN A 40 -43.26 -18.31 8.32
CA GLN A 40 -42.82 -19.19 9.41
C GLN A 40 -42.19 -18.39 10.55
N ALA A 41 -41.42 -17.34 10.25
CA ALA A 41 -40.89 -16.45 11.27
C ALA A 41 -42.03 -15.82 12.09
N GLN A 42 -43.07 -15.35 11.40
CA GLN A 42 -44.28 -14.81 12.00
C GLN A 42 -44.95 -15.81 12.96
N ALA A 43 -45.23 -17.02 12.47
CA ALA A 43 -45.85 -18.07 13.29
C ALA A 43 -45.00 -18.46 14.51
N LEU A 44 -43.67 -18.37 14.42
CA LEU A 44 -42.78 -18.60 15.54
C LEU A 44 -42.86 -17.46 16.57
N VAL A 45 -42.95 -16.20 16.15
CA VAL A 45 -43.12 -15.08 17.09
C VAL A 45 -44.40 -15.29 17.92
N GLU A 46 -45.51 -15.57 17.26
CA GLU A 46 -46.80 -15.87 17.91
C GLU A 46 -46.70 -17.09 18.84
N GLN A 47 -45.99 -18.14 18.43
CA GLN A 47 -45.81 -19.35 19.25
C GLN A 47 -45.04 -19.07 20.56
N TRP A 48 -44.12 -18.12 20.55
CA TRP A 48 -43.16 -17.87 21.63
C TRP A 48 -43.48 -16.63 22.49
N LYS A 49 -44.42 -15.78 22.09
CA LYS A 49 -44.75 -14.53 22.79
C LYS A 49 -45.04 -14.70 24.29
N ASP A 50 -45.65 -15.79 24.72
CA ASP A 50 -45.92 -16.05 26.15
C ASP A 50 -44.94 -17.03 26.82
N LYS A 51 -43.92 -17.50 26.08
CA LYS A 51 -43.00 -18.56 26.53
C LYS A 51 -41.56 -18.10 26.67
N ALA A 52 -41.18 -17.06 25.95
CA ALA A 52 -39.85 -16.47 26.02
C ALA A 52 -39.86 -15.26 26.94
N ASP A 53 -38.77 -15.06 27.69
CA ASP A 53 -38.53 -13.79 28.36
C ASP A 53 -38.20 -12.72 27.31
N MET A 54 -37.50 -13.08 26.23
CA MET A 54 -37.07 -12.17 25.16
C MET A 54 -37.04 -12.87 23.80
N ILE A 55 -37.41 -12.14 22.75
CA ILE A 55 -37.34 -12.61 21.36
C ILE A 55 -36.23 -11.84 20.62
N ALA A 56 -35.26 -12.58 20.08
CA ALA A 56 -34.23 -12.05 19.19
C ALA A 56 -34.59 -12.33 17.73
N LEU A 57 -34.53 -11.32 16.86
CA LEU A 57 -34.79 -11.44 15.42
C LEU A 57 -33.48 -11.35 14.65
N ALA A 58 -33.17 -12.38 13.84
CA ALA A 58 -31.89 -12.49 13.13
C ALA A 58 -32.09 -12.68 11.62
N GLY A 59 -31.16 -12.14 10.82
CA GLY A 59 -31.18 -12.28 9.36
C GLY A 59 -32.29 -11.48 8.66
N MET A 60 -32.84 -10.48 9.33
CA MET A 60 -33.94 -9.61 8.86
C MET A 60 -33.43 -8.17 8.82
N ARG A 61 -34.06 -7.29 8.02
CA ARG A 61 -33.73 -5.85 8.08
C ARG A 61 -34.33 -5.27 9.35
N ASP A 62 -33.50 -4.62 10.15
CA ASP A 62 -33.94 -3.90 11.35
C ASP A 62 -34.25 -2.44 11.04
N HIS A 63 -35.00 -1.79 11.93
CA HIS A 63 -35.05 -0.33 11.99
C HIS A 63 -33.61 0.20 12.02
N CYS A 64 -33.26 1.07 11.08
CA CYS A 64 -31.87 1.52 10.96
C CYS A 64 -31.77 3.03 10.81
N ARG A 65 -30.70 3.58 11.35
CA ARG A 65 -30.40 5.01 11.26
C ARG A 65 -29.42 5.26 10.13
N VAL A 66 -29.87 6.00 9.12
CA VAL A 66 -29.07 6.40 7.96
C VAL A 66 -28.90 7.93 8.01
N GLY A 67 -27.75 8.36 8.52
CA GLY A 67 -27.48 9.77 8.79
C GLY A 67 -28.46 10.35 9.81
N ALA A 68 -29.21 11.38 9.39
CA ALA A 68 -30.22 12.03 10.23
C ALA A 68 -31.57 11.31 10.23
N GLN A 69 -31.74 10.24 9.45
CA GLN A 69 -33.03 9.59 9.24
C GLN A 69 -33.11 8.25 9.97
N CYS A 70 -34.29 7.96 10.51
CA CYS A 70 -34.64 6.64 11.01
C CYS A 70 -35.54 5.96 9.97
N LEU A 71 -35.07 4.83 9.43
CA LEU A 71 -35.83 4.00 8.51
C LEU A 71 -36.57 2.95 9.33
N HIS A 72 -37.89 3.07 9.39
CA HIS A 72 -38.76 2.07 9.98
C HIS A 72 -39.01 0.92 9.01
N GLU A 73 -38.67 -0.30 9.43
CA GLU A 73 -38.88 -1.52 8.65
C GLU A 73 -40.28 -2.11 8.93
N PRO A 74 -41.20 -2.14 7.95
CA PRO A 74 -42.59 -2.53 8.18
C PRO A 74 -42.75 -3.97 8.69
N PHE A 75 -41.88 -4.88 8.23
CA PHE A 75 -41.95 -6.28 8.64
C PHE A 75 -41.44 -6.48 10.07
N MET A 76 -40.44 -5.72 10.50
CA MET A 76 -40.02 -5.72 11.91
C MET A 76 -41.10 -5.18 12.82
N ALA A 77 -41.69 -4.03 12.45
CA ALA A 77 -42.80 -3.45 13.20
C ALA A 77 -43.98 -4.43 13.36
N MET A 78 -44.27 -5.21 12.31
CA MET A 78 -45.30 -6.25 12.36
C MET A 78 -44.96 -7.36 13.36
N LEU A 79 -43.71 -7.84 13.39
CA LEU A 79 -43.29 -8.87 14.34
C LEU A 79 -43.20 -8.36 15.78
N GLU A 80 -42.81 -7.10 15.97
CA GLU A 80 -42.83 -6.42 17.27
C GLU A 80 -44.26 -6.30 17.82
N GLU A 81 -45.24 -6.01 16.96
CA GLU A 81 -46.65 -5.96 17.33
C GLU A 81 -47.20 -7.35 17.69
N GLU A 82 -46.81 -8.38 16.93
CA GLU A 82 -47.25 -9.77 17.16
C GLU A 82 -46.65 -10.43 18.40
N ALA A 83 -45.50 -9.93 18.88
CA ALA A 83 -44.89 -10.37 20.13
C ALA A 83 -45.70 -9.97 21.39
N ASP A 84 -46.77 -9.18 21.25
CA ASP A 84 -47.80 -8.90 22.28
C ASP A 84 -47.23 -8.56 23.67
N GLY A 85 -46.26 -7.65 23.72
CA GLY A 85 -45.66 -7.15 24.96
C GLY A 85 -44.39 -7.87 25.39
N THR A 86 -44.04 -9.02 24.81
CA THR A 86 -42.71 -9.62 25.00
C THR A 86 -41.66 -8.82 24.25
N PRO A 87 -40.59 -8.34 24.91
CA PRO A 87 -39.67 -7.42 24.24
C PRO A 87 -38.86 -8.13 23.15
N VAL A 88 -38.63 -7.39 22.07
CA VAL A 88 -38.02 -7.87 20.84
C VAL A 88 -36.77 -7.05 20.53
N THR A 89 -35.70 -7.69 20.10
CA THR A 89 -34.50 -7.00 19.61
C THR A 89 -33.93 -7.68 18.35
N ALA A 90 -33.36 -6.90 17.43
CA ALA A 90 -32.54 -7.42 16.33
C ALA A 90 -31.03 -7.26 16.55
N GLY A 91 -30.60 -6.77 17.72
CA GLY A 91 -29.20 -6.59 18.07
C GLY A 91 -28.52 -5.39 17.38
N SER A 92 -29.28 -4.42 16.85
CA SER A 92 -28.71 -3.32 16.08
C SER A 92 -27.79 -2.41 16.89
N THR A 93 -28.16 -2.10 18.13
CA THR A 93 -27.36 -1.23 19.00
C THR A 93 -26.01 -1.87 19.32
N LEU A 94 -26.02 -3.12 19.78
CA LEU A 94 -24.82 -3.89 20.08
C LEU A 94 -23.99 -4.13 18.81
N ARG A 95 -24.62 -4.42 17.67
CA ARG A 95 -23.93 -4.55 16.37
C ARG A 95 -23.16 -3.28 16.03
N ASP A 96 -23.81 -2.11 16.12
CA ASP A 96 -23.20 -0.84 15.78
C ASP A 96 -22.00 -0.54 16.67
N ILE A 97 -22.10 -0.79 17.98
CA ILE A 97 -21.00 -0.62 18.95
C ILE A 97 -19.84 -1.56 18.61
N LEU A 98 -20.11 -2.87 18.49
CA LEU A 98 -19.08 -3.89 18.30
C LEU A 98 -18.38 -3.77 16.95
N MET A 99 -19.13 -3.43 15.90
CA MET A 99 -18.56 -3.28 14.56
C MET A 99 -17.71 -2.00 14.44
N ASP A 100 -18.17 -0.87 14.99
CA ASP A 100 -17.37 0.37 15.11
C ASP A 100 -16.07 0.07 15.87
N TRP A 101 -16.18 -0.57 17.03
CA TRP A 101 -15.04 -0.95 17.84
C TRP A 101 -14.09 -1.90 17.12
N ALA A 102 -14.57 -2.94 16.44
CA ALA A 102 -13.74 -3.87 15.70
C ALA A 102 -12.95 -3.20 14.56
N ILE A 103 -13.58 -2.27 13.84
CA ILE A 103 -12.92 -1.48 12.78
C ILE A 103 -11.82 -0.60 13.39
N ARG A 104 -12.13 0.17 14.43
CA ARG A 104 -11.16 1.07 15.08
C ARG A 104 -10.02 0.30 15.73
N HIS A 105 -10.33 -0.80 16.40
CA HIS A 105 -9.34 -1.69 17.00
C HIS A 105 -8.37 -2.20 15.95
N THR A 106 -8.88 -2.77 14.85
CA THR A 106 -8.04 -3.29 13.75
C THR A 106 -7.18 -2.18 13.13
N GLN A 107 -7.74 -0.98 12.93
CA GLN A 107 -6.97 0.15 12.40
C GLN A 107 -5.77 0.51 13.29
N ILE A 108 -5.94 0.45 14.62
CA ILE A 108 -4.91 0.78 15.61
C ILE A 108 -3.88 -0.35 15.72
N THR A 109 -4.33 -1.59 15.91
CA THR A 109 -3.44 -2.74 16.17
C THR A 109 -2.66 -3.16 14.93
N GLU A 110 -3.28 -3.11 13.75
CA GLU A 110 -2.64 -3.50 12.49
C GLU A 110 -1.98 -2.33 11.74
N GLY A 111 -2.19 -1.09 12.20
CA GLY A 111 -1.56 0.13 11.68
C GLY A 111 -1.95 0.49 10.23
N ASN A 112 -2.68 1.60 10.06
CA ASN A 112 -3.10 2.09 8.74
C ASN A 112 -3.87 1.05 7.88
N PHE A 113 -4.55 0.09 8.52
CA PHE A 113 -5.11 -1.08 7.85
C PHE A 113 -6.11 -0.74 6.74
N PHE A 114 -7.01 0.21 7.01
CA PHE A 114 -8.06 0.62 6.08
C PHE A 114 -7.71 1.83 5.23
N ASN A 115 -6.50 2.41 5.39
CA ASN A 115 -6.12 3.63 4.67
C ASN A 115 -6.33 3.43 3.16
N ASN A 116 -7.23 4.23 2.57
CA ASN A 116 -7.60 4.20 1.16
C ASN A 116 -8.05 2.83 0.61
N ALA A 117 -8.50 1.91 1.46
CA ALA A 117 -9.00 0.61 1.03
C ALA A 117 -10.31 0.74 0.23
N VAL A 118 -10.43 0.01 -0.89
CA VAL A 118 -11.69 -0.07 -1.64
C VAL A 118 -12.62 -1.01 -0.87
N THR A 119 -13.73 -0.50 -0.38
CA THR A 119 -14.62 -1.25 0.52
C THR A 119 -15.99 -1.38 -0.11
N LEU A 120 -16.51 -2.60 -0.18
CA LEU A 120 -17.85 -2.91 -0.67
C LEU A 120 -18.74 -3.38 0.48
N PHE A 121 -19.84 -2.65 0.70
CA PHE A 121 -20.91 -3.02 1.60
C PHE A 121 -22.01 -3.74 0.82
N PHE A 122 -22.40 -4.92 1.30
CA PHE A 122 -23.56 -5.64 0.79
C PHE A 122 -24.88 -5.03 1.31
N ASN A 123 -24.86 -4.45 2.50
CA ASN A 123 -26.01 -3.78 3.12
C ASN A 123 -25.56 -2.46 3.78
N GLY A 124 -25.35 -1.44 2.98
CA GLY A 124 -24.94 -0.11 3.45
C GLY A 124 -25.97 0.54 4.37
N LEU A 125 -27.26 0.32 4.16
CA LEU A 125 -28.31 0.93 4.97
C LEU A 125 -28.24 0.46 6.43
N SER A 126 -28.14 -0.85 6.67
CA SER A 126 -28.01 -1.39 8.03
C SER A 126 -26.64 -1.15 8.64
N ASP A 127 -25.58 -1.09 7.83
CA ASP A 127 -24.20 -0.90 8.28
C ASP A 127 -23.72 0.55 8.11
N TRP A 128 -24.63 1.54 8.09
CA TRP A 128 -24.30 2.94 7.82
C TRP A 128 -23.28 3.49 8.83
N LYS A 129 -23.42 3.12 10.12
CA LYS A 129 -22.49 3.53 11.18
C LYS A 129 -21.08 3.02 10.89
N ALA A 130 -20.93 1.76 10.53
CA ALA A 130 -19.65 1.18 10.16
C ALA A 130 -19.07 1.81 8.88
N ALA A 131 -19.92 2.10 7.89
CA ALA A 131 -19.53 2.83 6.70
C ALA A 131 -19.04 4.25 7.01
N SER A 132 -19.67 4.95 7.95
CA SER A 132 -19.23 6.26 8.44
C SER A 132 -17.86 6.19 9.11
N VAL A 133 -17.59 5.15 9.89
CA VAL A 133 -16.28 4.94 10.55
C VAL A 133 -15.21 4.64 9.51
N LEU A 134 -15.49 3.76 8.55
CA LEU A 134 -14.56 3.45 7.46
C LEU A 134 -14.29 4.66 6.56
N ASN A 135 -15.26 5.56 6.41
CA ASN A 135 -15.09 6.82 5.67
C ASN A 135 -14.05 7.76 6.31
N GLU A 136 -13.69 7.58 7.58
CA GLU A 136 -12.57 8.30 8.22
C GLU A 136 -11.21 7.87 7.63
N TYR A 137 -11.12 6.65 7.08
CA TYR A 137 -9.88 6.05 6.57
C TYR A 137 -9.84 5.92 5.04
N THR A 138 -10.99 5.91 4.37
CA THR A 138 -11.07 5.74 2.92
C THR A 138 -12.30 6.42 2.30
N ASP A 139 -12.10 7.08 1.16
CA ASP A 139 -13.19 7.61 0.33
C ASP A 139 -13.72 6.57 -0.69
N ASN A 140 -13.07 5.40 -0.79
CA ASN A 140 -13.40 4.38 -1.79
C ASN A 140 -14.49 3.42 -1.30
N LEU A 141 -15.63 3.97 -0.90
CA LEU A 141 -16.77 3.20 -0.42
C LEU A 141 -17.72 2.86 -1.57
N TYR A 142 -18.21 1.63 -1.58
CA TYR A 142 -19.21 1.16 -2.52
C TYR A 142 -20.35 0.47 -1.77
N PHE A 143 -21.58 0.71 -2.20
CA PHE A 143 -22.78 0.15 -1.59
C PHE A 143 -23.59 -0.61 -2.64
N ALA A 144 -23.77 -1.91 -2.41
CA ALA A 144 -24.49 -2.80 -3.31
C ALA A 144 -26.02 -2.67 -3.20
N ASP A 145 -26.52 -1.91 -2.23
CA ASP A 145 -27.95 -1.81 -1.89
C ASP A 145 -28.85 -1.63 -3.13
N PRO A 146 -28.65 -0.67 -4.04
CA PRO A 146 -29.54 -0.54 -5.19
C PRO A 146 -29.47 -1.73 -6.16
N VAL A 147 -28.28 -2.34 -6.30
CA VAL A 147 -28.08 -3.49 -7.19
C VAL A 147 -28.80 -4.71 -6.64
N LEU A 148 -28.69 -4.96 -5.33
CA LEU A 148 -29.27 -6.14 -4.68
C LEU A 148 -30.77 -5.98 -4.41
N GLN A 149 -31.24 -4.77 -4.10
CA GLN A 149 -32.62 -4.54 -3.67
C GLN A 149 -33.58 -4.25 -4.83
N VAL A 150 -33.16 -3.40 -5.78
CA VAL A 150 -34.02 -2.93 -6.87
C VAL A 150 -33.42 -3.18 -8.24
N ALA A 151 -32.41 -4.05 -8.33
CA ALA A 151 -31.87 -4.52 -9.59
C ALA A 151 -31.26 -3.35 -10.42
N ALA A 152 -30.66 -2.36 -9.75
CA ALA A 152 -30.06 -1.18 -10.39
C ALA A 152 -28.74 -1.50 -11.14
N PRO A 153 -28.37 -0.73 -12.16
CA PRO A 153 -27.20 -1.01 -13.00
C PRO A 153 -25.85 -0.57 -12.41
N ALA A 154 -25.82 -0.02 -11.19
CA ALA A 154 -24.60 0.46 -10.55
C ALA A 154 -24.69 0.46 -9.01
N CYS A 155 -23.56 0.24 -8.34
CA CYS A 155 -23.42 0.47 -6.91
C CYS A 155 -23.32 1.97 -6.60
N LEU A 156 -23.73 2.37 -5.40
CA LEU A 156 -23.47 3.72 -4.90
C LEU A 156 -22.00 3.84 -4.49
N THR A 157 -21.50 5.06 -4.43
CA THR A 157 -20.05 5.36 -4.28
C THR A 157 -19.75 6.31 -3.12
N SER A 158 -20.76 6.70 -2.32
CA SER A 158 -20.58 7.61 -1.18
C SER A 158 -21.73 7.50 -0.19
N LEU A 159 -21.47 7.88 1.07
CA LEU A 159 -22.50 7.96 2.12
C LEU A 159 -23.66 8.88 1.73
N LYS A 160 -23.37 10.01 1.07
CA LYS A 160 -24.41 10.93 0.59
C LYS A 160 -25.35 10.27 -0.43
N GLN A 161 -24.81 9.46 -1.33
CA GLN A 161 -25.64 8.71 -2.28
C GLN A 161 -26.47 7.64 -1.57
N LEU A 162 -25.93 6.99 -0.53
CA LEU A 162 -26.65 6.03 0.28
C LEU A 162 -27.80 6.68 1.07
N GLU A 163 -27.58 7.85 1.67
CA GLU A 163 -28.61 8.64 2.35
C GLU A 163 -29.72 9.10 1.39
N LEU A 164 -29.36 9.56 0.18
CA LEU A 164 -30.34 9.91 -0.85
C LEU A 164 -31.12 8.68 -1.33
N TYR A 165 -30.46 7.54 -1.46
CA TYR A 165 -31.12 6.28 -1.81
C TYR A 165 -32.13 5.88 -0.73
N ALA A 166 -31.73 5.92 0.55
CA ALA A 166 -32.60 5.67 1.69
C ALA A 166 -33.86 6.56 1.66
N GLN A 167 -33.69 7.86 1.42
CA GLN A 167 -34.79 8.82 1.29
C GLN A 167 -35.77 8.45 0.18
N ALA A 168 -35.24 8.06 -0.97
CA ALA A 168 -36.05 7.77 -2.15
C ALA A 168 -36.78 6.43 -2.02
N THR A 169 -36.17 5.43 -1.38
CA THR A 169 -36.76 4.10 -1.26
C THR A 169 -37.64 3.93 -0.04
N HIS A 170 -37.44 4.69 1.04
CA HIS A 170 -38.21 4.57 2.29
C HIS A 170 -39.74 4.46 2.09
N PRO A 171 -40.40 5.27 1.23
CA PRO A 171 -41.85 5.13 1.00
C PRO A 171 -42.23 3.84 0.27
N LEU A 172 -41.33 3.29 -0.55
CA LEU A 172 -41.52 2.10 -1.35
C LEU A 172 -41.22 0.81 -0.56
N MET A 173 -40.48 0.90 0.56
CA MET A 173 -40.15 -0.25 1.42
C MET A 173 -41.40 -0.91 2.03
N LYS A 174 -42.52 -0.19 2.13
CA LYS A 174 -43.84 -0.75 2.48
C LYS A 174 -44.36 -1.81 1.50
N TYR A 175 -43.91 -1.76 0.25
CA TYR A 175 -44.42 -2.59 -0.85
C TYR A 175 -43.35 -3.53 -1.42
N THR A 176 -42.12 -3.44 -0.94
CA THR A 176 -41.03 -4.34 -1.35
C THR A 176 -40.96 -5.50 -0.35
N PRO A 177 -40.88 -6.77 -0.81
CA PRO A 177 -40.85 -7.88 0.12
C PRO A 177 -39.62 -7.81 1.04
N ALA A 178 -39.87 -7.67 2.35
CA ALA A 178 -38.89 -7.38 3.40
C ALA A 178 -37.85 -8.49 3.69
N HIS A 179 -37.84 -9.57 2.93
CA HIS A 179 -37.22 -10.84 3.32
C HIS A 179 -35.96 -11.22 2.53
N ILE A 180 -35.34 -10.27 1.83
CA ILE A 180 -34.16 -10.55 0.99
C ILE A 180 -32.94 -9.82 1.58
N VAL A 181 -32.37 -10.41 2.64
CA VAL A 181 -31.01 -10.12 3.12
C VAL A 181 -29.96 -10.87 2.28
N GLN A 182 -30.39 -11.88 1.51
CA GLN A 182 -29.56 -12.55 0.51
C GLN A 182 -30.09 -12.30 -0.91
N PRO A 183 -29.28 -11.81 -1.86
CA PRO A 183 -29.75 -11.59 -3.21
C PRO A 183 -30.13 -12.93 -3.86
N ARG A 184 -31.41 -13.14 -4.13
CA ARG A 184 -31.77 -13.95 -5.30
C ARG A 184 -31.34 -13.14 -6.51
N LEU A 185 -30.11 -13.36 -6.97
CA LEU A 185 -29.66 -12.93 -8.29
C LEU A 185 -30.68 -13.48 -9.28
N ASN A 186 -31.62 -12.64 -9.69
CA ASN A 186 -32.58 -12.99 -10.73
C ASN A 186 -31.75 -13.34 -11.98
N PRO A 187 -31.84 -14.57 -12.53
CA PRO A 187 -31.01 -15.00 -13.66
C PRO A 187 -31.12 -14.11 -14.91
N LYS A 188 -32.12 -13.20 -14.96
CA LYS A 188 -32.43 -12.36 -16.12
C LYS A 188 -31.86 -10.94 -16.13
N ALA A 189 -31.02 -10.52 -15.18
CA ALA A 189 -30.38 -9.20 -15.26
C ALA A 189 -28.85 -9.29 -15.32
N MET A 190 -28.33 -9.69 -16.49
CA MET A 190 -26.89 -9.74 -16.80
C MET A 190 -26.15 -8.45 -16.42
N ILE A 191 -26.84 -7.30 -16.54
CA ILE A 191 -26.34 -5.96 -16.19
C ILE A 191 -26.07 -5.83 -14.69
N ASN A 192 -26.91 -6.40 -13.82
CA ASN A 192 -26.79 -6.24 -12.37
C ASN A 192 -25.66 -7.11 -11.82
N ARG A 193 -25.54 -8.32 -12.36
CA ARG A 193 -24.41 -9.19 -12.06
C ARG A 193 -23.11 -8.52 -12.46
N TRP A 194 -23.04 -7.95 -13.67
CA TRP A 194 -21.87 -7.20 -14.12
C TRP A 194 -21.55 -6.00 -13.23
N ALA A 195 -22.56 -5.24 -12.80
CA ALA A 195 -22.39 -4.09 -11.92
C ALA A 195 -21.72 -4.48 -10.59
N LEU A 196 -22.23 -5.52 -9.93
CA LEU A 196 -21.65 -6.04 -8.68
C LEU A 196 -20.25 -6.64 -8.90
N GLU A 197 -20.09 -7.50 -9.91
CA GLU A 197 -18.80 -8.13 -10.24
C GLU A 197 -17.71 -7.09 -10.52
N SER A 198 -18.06 -5.98 -11.19
CA SER A 198 -17.12 -4.89 -11.48
C SER A 198 -16.54 -4.26 -10.21
N VAL A 199 -17.32 -4.26 -9.12
CA VAL A 199 -16.88 -3.75 -7.82
C VAL A 199 -16.19 -4.83 -7.00
N LEU A 200 -16.69 -6.06 -6.99
CA LEU A 200 -16.05 -7.21 -6.31
C LEU A 200 -14.60 -7.42 -6.78
N LYS A 201 -14.34 -7.30 -8.08
CA LYS A 201 -12.98 -7.46 -8.65
C LYS A 201 -11.97 -6.45 -8.12
N LYS A 202 -12.42 -5.23 -7.79
CA LYS A 202 -11.58 -4.16 -7.25
C LYS A 202 -11.65 -4.00 -5.74
N ALA A 203 -12.63 -4.62 -5.06
CA ALA A 203 -12.81 -4.47 -3.62
C ALA A 203 -11.66 -5.14 -2.86
N HIS A 204 -11.22 -4.49 -1.79
CA HIS A 204 -10.16 -4.96 -0.89
C HIS A 204 -10.77 -5.52 0.39
N VAL A 205 -11.83 -4.85 0.85
CA VAL A 205 -12.61 -5.18 2.03
C VAL A 205 -14.06 -5.42 1.60
N LEU A 206 -14.63 -6.53 2.05
CA LEU A 206 -16.05 -6.85 1.87
C LEU A 206 -16.74 -6.82 3.23
N VAL A 207 -17.88 -6.14 3.29
CA VAL A 207 -18.67 -5.98 4.51
C VAL A 207 -20.06 -6.54 4.27
N GLY A 208 -20.47 -7.49 5.12
CA GLY A 208 -21.80 -8.08 5.02
C GLY A 208 -21.99 -9.37 5.82
N PRO A 209 -23.19 -9.95 5.73
CA PRO A 209 -23.51 -11.20 6.42
C PRO A 209 -22.69 -12.35 5.84
N LEU A 210 -22.24 -13.24 6.73
CA LEU A 210 -21.30 -14.31 6.37
C LEU A 210 -21.87 -15.22 5.28
N ASP A 211 -23.17 -15.53 5.32
CA ASP A 211 -23.83 -16.37 4.32
C ASP A 211 -23.77 -15.75 2.92
N ALA A 212 -23.87 -14.42 2.80
CA ALA A 212 -23.78 -13.76 1.50
C ALA A 212 -22.34 -13.76 0.98
N LEU A 213 -21.38 -13.52 1.87
CA LEU A 213 -19.96 -13.46 1.53
C LEU A 213 -19.40 -14.85 1.19
N GLU A 214 -19.74 -15.87 1.97
CA GLU A 214 -19.25 -17.23 1.74
C GLU A 214 -19.82 -17.86 0.48
N ASN A 215 -20.95 -17.39 -0.04
CA ASN A 215 -21.51 -17.89 -1.30
C ASN A 215 -20.82 -17.31 -2.54
N LEU A 216 -19.89 -16.36 -2.37
CA LEU A 216 -19.08 -15.85 -3.47
C LEU A 216 -18.04 -16.89 -3.92
N ASP A 217 -17.72 -16.83 -5.21
CA ASP A 217 -16.62 -17.58 -5.79
C ASP A 217 -15.28 -17.21 -5.14
N GLY A 218 -14.38 -18.19 -5.04
CA GLY A 218 -13.05 -17.99 -4.45
C GLY A 218 -12.24 -16.87 -5.14
N GLU A 219 -12.46 -16.63 -6.43
CA GLU A 219 -11.88 -15.49 -7.18
C GLU A 219 -12.13 -14.14 -6.48
N TYR A 220 -13.33 -13.93 -5.94
CA TYR A 220 -13.73 -12.65 -5.35
C TYR A 220 -13.28 -12.51 -3.90
N LEU A 221 -13.01 -13.63 -3.21
CA LEU A 221 -12.62 -13.69 -1.81
C LEU A 221 -11.11 -13.81 -1.59
N ALA A 222 -10.39 -14.32 -2.59
CA ALA A 222 -8.95 -14.49 -2.52
C ALA A 222 -8.26 -13.16 -2.21
N LYS A 223 -7.36 -13.19 -1.21
CA LYS A 223 -6.58 -12.04 -0.74
C LYS A 223 -7.41 -10.88 -0.17
N ARG A 224 -8.68 -11.10 0.19
CA ARG A 224 -9.55 -10.05 0.74
C ARG A 224 -9.59 -10.06 2.25
N THR A 225 -10.03 -8.92 2.79
CA THR A 225 -10.51 -8.81 4.17
C THR A 225 -12.03 -8.89 4.17
N LEU A 226 -12.59 -9.68 5.09
CA LEU A 226 -14.03 -9.73 5.35
C LEU A 226 -14.33 -9.08 6.69
N ILE A 227 -15.35 -8.23 6.77
CA ILE A 227 -15.93 -7.73 8.02
C ILE A 227 -17.31 -8.36 8.15
N THR A 228 -17.46 -9.24 9.14
CA THR A 228 -18.65 -10.09 9.28
C THR A 228 -18.81 -10.55 10.72
N SER A 229 -19.81 -11.35 11.01
CA SER A 229 -20.15 -11.80 12.36
C SER A 229 -20.27 -13.31 12.47
N THR A 230 -20.12 -13.81 13.69
CA THR A 230 -20.45 -15.19 14.10
C THR A 230 -19.66 -16.22 13.29
N VAL A 231 -18.34 -16.02 13.19
CA VAL A 231 -17.46 -16.90 12.41
C VAL A 231 -17.04 -18.10 13.27
N THR A 232 -17.52 -19.28 12.89
CA THR A 232 -17.14 -20.57 13.49
C THR A 232 -15.82 -21.09 12.91
N GLU A 233 -15.18 -22.05 13.59
CA GLU A 233 -13.96 -22.70 13.08
C GLU A 233 -14.20 -23.40 11.73
N GLU A 234 -15.35 -24.07 11.55
CA GLU A 234 -15.69 -24.74 10.30
C GLU A 234 -15.82 -23.72 9.15
N ARG A 235 -16.52 -22.60 9.37
CA ARG A 235 -16.66 -21.55 8.36
C ARG A 235 -15.34 -20.84 8.10
N LEU A 236 -14.50 -20.67 9.12
CA LEU A 236 -13.16 -20.12 8.96
C LEU A 236 -12.29 -20.99 8.04
N GLU A 237 -12.37 -22.32 8.15
CA GLU A 237 -11.66 -23.25 7.25
C GLU A 237 -12.21 -23.16 5.81
N LYS A 238 -13.53 -23.03 5.62
CA LYS A 238 -14.10 -22.77 4.27
C LYS A 238 -13.58 -21.46 3.67
N LEU A 239 -13.48 -20.39 4.48
CA LEU A 239 -12.93 -19.11 4.03
C LEU A 239 -11.43 -19.20 3.71
N LYS A 240 -10.70 -20.02 4.46
CA LYS A 240 -9.29 -20.33 4.22
C LYS A 240 -9.08 -21.01 2.87
N GLU A 241 -9.89 -22.01 2.54
CA GLU A 241 -9.88 -22.70 1.23
C GLU A 241 -10.16 -21.74 0.08
N LYS A 242 -11.00 -20.72 0.31
CA LYS A 242 -11.29 -19.64 -0.66
C LYS A 242 -10.22 -18.56 -0.71
N GLY A 243 -9.15 -18.68 0.08
CA GLY A 243 -7.99 -17.80 0.03
C GLY A 243 -8.18 -16.44 0.73
N VAL A 244 -9.12 -16.32 1.66
CA VAL A 244 -9.31 -15.10 2.48
C VAL A 244 -8.08 -14.87 3.35
N TYR A 245 -7.65 -13.61 3.48
CA TYR A 245 -6.46 -13.24 4.27
C TYR A 245 -6.81 -12.81 5.69
N THR A 246 -7.90 -12.05 5.84
CA THR A 246 -8.30 -11.51 7.14
C THR A 246 -9.81 -11.59 7.28
N VAL A 247 -10.28 -12.01 8.45
CA VAL A 247 -11.69 -11.97 8.83
C VAL A 247 -11.78 -11.19 10.14
N ILE A 248 -12.47 -10.06 10.09
CA ILE A 248 -12.79 -9.24 11.25
C ILE A 248 -14.17 -9.70 11.70
N ASP A 249 -14.18 -10.60 12.68
CA ASP A 249 -15.39 -11.06 13.34
C ASP A 249 -15.71 -10.13 14.49
N TYR A 250 -16.74 -9.29 14.31
CA TYR A 250 -17.18 -8.36 15.34
C TYR A 250 -18.07 -9.02 16.40
N THR A 251 -18.29 -10.34 16.35
CA THR A 251 -19.02 -11.09 17.40
C THR A 251 -18.05 -11.64 18.45
N PRO A 252 -18.19 -11.26 19.73
CA PRO A 252 -17.42 -11.84 20.82
C PRO A 252 -17.73 -13.34 20.98
N ARG A 253 -16.70 -14.17 21.17
CA ARG A 253 -16.87 -15.61 21.40
C ARG A 253 -16.95 -15.91 22.89
N LEU A 254 -18.15 -15.75 23.43
CA LEU A 254 -18.45 -15.96 24.85
C LEU A 254 -18.79 -17.40 25.23
N PHE A 255 -19.20 -18.22 24.25
CA PHE A 255 -19.71 -19.57 24.47
C PHE A 255 -19.07 -20.56 23.51
N GLU A 256 -19.18 -21.86 23.81
CA GLU A 256 -18.75 -22.92 22.89
C GLU A 256 -19.58 -22.90 21.61
N GLN A 257 -20.91 -22.74 21.75
CA GLN A 257 -21.83 -22.56 20.64
C GLN A 257 -21.73 -21.12 20.09
N PRO A 258 -21.78 -20.94 18.76
CA PRO A 258 -21.82 -19.61 18.15
C PRO A 258 -23.15 -18.92 18.47
N VAL A 259 -23.09 -17.89 19.31
CA VAL A 259 -24.25 -17.05 19.65
C VAL A 259 -24.14 -15.73 18.88
N GLY A 260 -25.18 -15.42 18.11
CA GLY A 260 -25.23 -14.22 17.29
C GLY A 260 -25.54 -12.96 18.10
N ILE A 261 -25.35 -11.79 17.50
CA ILE A 261 -25.44 -10.50 18.19
C ILE A 261 -26.85 -10.19 18.68
N ALA A 262 -27.89 -10.51 17.90
CA ALA A 262 -29.27 -10.33 18.35
C ALA A 262 -29.56 -11.14 19.63
N THR A 263 -29.06 -12.37 19.71
CA THR A 263 -29.17 -13.21 20.89
C THR A 263 -28.37 -12.65 22.06
N LEU A 264 -27.14 -12.17 21.83
CA LEU A 264 -26.32 -11.54 22.86
C LEU A 264 -26.98 -10.28 23.44
N GLU A 265 -27.54 -9.41 22.59
CA GLU A 265 -28.25 -8.21 23.04
C GLU A 265 -29.50 -8.59 23.84
N ALA A 266 -30.27 -9.59 23.39
CA ALA A 266 -31.41 -10.12 24.14
C ALA A 266 -31.01 -10.68 25.51
N MET A 267 -29.86 -11.37 25.61
CA MET A 267 -29.32 -11.85 26.88
C MET A 267 -28.91 -10.69 27.80
N ILE A 268 -28.31 -9.62 27.27
CA ILE A 268 -27.96 -8.41 28.03
C ILE A 268 -29.23 -7.73 28.58
N CYS A 269 -30.23 -7.50 27.73
CA CYS A 269 -31.51 -6.91 28.13
C CYS A 269 -32.18 -7.76 29.22
N ALA A 270 -32.24 -9.07 29.01
CA ALA A 270 -32.81 -10.00 29.97
C ALA A 270 -32.01 -10.06 31.28
N ALA A 271 -30.67 -10.03 31.26
CA ALA A 271 -29.86 -10.05 32.48
C ALA A 271 -30.01 -8.76 33.30
N THR A 272 -30.08 -7.61 32.63
CA THR A 272 -30.24 -6.29 33.26
C THR A 272 -31.68 -6.01 33.69
N GLY A 273 -32.65 -6.78 33.20
CA GLY A 273 -34.08 -6.57 33.45
C GLY A 273 -34.64 -5.33 32.75
N ARG A 274 -33.95 -4.84 31.71
CA ARG A 274 -34.33 -3.66 30.93
C ARG A 274 -34.87 -4.09 29.57
N ARG A 275 -35.77 -3.26 29.01
CA ARG A 275 -36.20 -3.42 27.62
C ARG A 275 -35.11 -2.89 26.68
N PRO A 276 -35.03 -3.36 25.42
CA PRO A 276 -34.00 -2.91 24.47
C PRO A 276 -33.90 -1.37 24.34
N GLU A 277 -35.03 -0.67 24.39
CA GLU A 277 -35.12 0.78 24.34
C GLU A 277 -34.61 1.51 25.62
N ASP A 278 -34.49 0.79 26.74
CA ASP A 278 -34.05 1.31 28.04
C ASP A 278 -32.56 1.02 28.32
N VAL A 279 -31.89 0.21 27.49
CA VAL A 279 -30.45 -0.08 27.61
C VAL A 279 -29.67 1.08 26.99
N ILE A 280 -28.89 1.78 27.81
CA ILE A 280 -28.04 2.88 27.35
C ILE A 280 -26.64 2.38 26.98
N HIS A 281 -25.89 3.19 26.24
CA HIS A 281 -24.54 2.82 25.81
C HIS A 281 -23.61 2.46 26.99
N ASP A 282 -23.75 3.15 28.13
CA ASP A 282 -22.93 2.88 29.32
C ASP A 282 -23.13 1.46 29.85
N ASP A 283 -24.34 0.89 29.78
CA ASP A 283 -24.58 -0.49 30.20
C ASP A 283 -23.81 -1.48 29.31
N TYR A 284 -23.76 -1.24 28.00
CA TYR A 284 -22.97 -2.07 27.08
C TYR A 284 -21.47 -1.94 27.36
N LEU A 285 -20.98 -0.73 27.65
CA LEU A 285 -19.57 -0.48 27.96
C LEU A 285 -19.14 -1.19 29.23
N GLU A 286 -19.93 -1.11 30.31
CA GLU A 286 -19.68 -1.84 31.55
C GLU A 286 -19.57 -3.35 31.31
N ILE A 287 -20.50 -3.93 30.55
CA ILE A 287 -20.50 -5.35 30.22
C ILE A 287 -19.29 -5.74 29.37
N ILE A 288 -18.93 -4.93 28.37
CA ILE A 288 -17.77 -5.16 27.51
C ILE A 288 -16.48 -5.14 28.33
N ASP A 289 -16.33 -4.19 29.25
CA ASP A 289 -15.14 -4.03 30.11
C ASP A 289 -15.05 -5.14 31.18
N ASP A 290 -16.16 -5.44 31.88
CA ASP A 290 -16.21 -6.47 32.91
C ASP A 290 -15.90 -7.86 32.36
N LEU A 291 -16.43 -8.17 31.18
CA LEU A 291 -16.17 -9.44 30.49
C LEU A 291 -14.83 -9.44 29.75
N LYS A 292 -14.13 -8.30 29.69
CA LYS A 292 -12.87 -8.11 28.95
C LYS A 292 -12.97 -8.63 27.52
N LEU A 293 -14.05 -8.25 26.85
CA LEU A 293 -14.25 -8.66 25.46
C LEU A 293 -13.14 -8.06 24.61
N GLU A 294 -12.85 -8.70 23.48
CA GLU A 294 -11.93 -8.19 22.47
C GLU A 294 -12.49 -8.50 21.08
N PRO A 295 -12.32 -7.59 20.10
CA PRO A 295 -12.65 -7.88 18.72
C PRO A 295 -11.80 -9.03 18.17
N ARG A 296 -12.38 -9.88 17.33
CA ARG A 296 -11.67 -11.04 16.78
C ARG A 296 -11.14 -10.71 15.39
N VAL A 297 -9.84 -10.47 15.29
CA VAL A 297 -9.14 -10.36 13.99
C VAL A 297 -8.49 -11.71 13.68
N LEU A 298 -9.09 -12.44 12.75
CA LEU A 298 -8.70 -13.81 12.40
C LEU A 298 -7.90 -13.83 11.10
N PHE A 299 -6.87 -14.67 11.06
CA PHE A 299 -5.96 -14.81 9.91
C PHE A 299 -5.93 -16.27 9.43
N PRO A 300 -6.87 -16.69 8.57
CA PRO A 300 -7.04 -18.11 8.20
C PRO A 300 -5.77 -18.75 7.61
N ASN A 301 -4.92 -17.95 6.95
CA ASN A 301 -3.70 -18.38 6.26
C ASN A 301 -2.42 -17.77 6.85
N GLY A 302 -2.44 -17.46 8.15
CA GLY A 302 -1.40 -16.68 8.84
C GLY A 302 -1.49 -15.19 8.54
N HIS A 303 -0.70 -14.38 9.24
CA HIS A 303 -0.71 -12.93 9.08
C HIS A 303 -0.27 -12.55 7.67
N ARG A 304 -1.22 -12.05 6.87
CA ARG A 304 -1.02 -11.62 5.48
C ARG A 304 -1.82 -10.36 5.22
N ARG A 305 -1.19 -9.42 4.52
CA ARG A 305 -1.79 -8.14 4.17
C ARG A 305 -1.31 -7.68 2.80
N VAL A 306 -2.22 -7.21 1.97
CA VAL A 306 -1.90 -6.64 0.65
C VAL A 306 -1.99 -5.13 0.72
N ASN A 307 -0.83 -4.47 0.69
CA ASN A 307 -0.73 -3.02 0.62
C ASN A 307 -0.55 -2.56 -0.83
N ARG A 308 -1.01 -1.35 -1.12
CA ARG A 308 -1.11 -0.87 -2.51
C ARG A 308 -0.34 0.41 -2.74
N PHE A 309 0.38 0.47 -3.85
CA PHE A 309 1.14 1.66 -4.24
C PHE A 309 0.86 2.09 -5.68
N ALA A 310 1.23 3.31 -6.00
CA ALA A 310 1.35 3.78 -7.37
C ALA A 310 2.76 4.33 -7.60
N PHE A 311 3.21 4.32 -8.85
CA PHE A 311 4.50 4.89 -9.20
C PHE A 311 4.41 5.60 -10.54
N VAL A 312 4.81 6.87 -10.57
CA VAL A 312 4.79 7.67 -11.78
C VAL A 312 6.02 7.36 -12.63
N ILE A 313 5.78 6.99 -13.87
CA ILE A 313 6.81 6.83 -14.90
C ILE A 313 6.59 7.85 -16.03
N HIS A 314 7.60 8.00 -16.90
CA HIS A 314 7.45 8.70 -18.16
C HIS A 314 8.30 7.99 -19.24
N PRO A 315 7.96 8.15 -20.53
CA PRO A 315 8.79 7.64 -21.61
C PRO A 315 10.17 8.33 -21.58
N LEU A 316 11.24 7.54 -21.47
CA LEU A 316 12.63 8.05 -21.41
C LEU A 316 13.10 8.64 -22.75
N SER A 317 12.48 8.26 -23.86
CA SER A 317 12.75 8.80 -25.20
C SER A 317 11.57 8.58 -26.16
N GLN A 318 11.60 9.24 -27.33
CA GLN A 318 10.66 8.99 -28.41
C GLN A 318 10.64 7.49 -28.82
N LYS A 319 11.78 6.78 -28.73
CA LYS A 319 11.84 5.33 -29.02
C LYS A 319 11.00 4.48 -28.04
N TYR A 320 10.77 4.94 -26.81
CA TYR A 320 9.91 4.27 -25.83
C TYR A 320 8.42 4.44 -26.14
N LEU A 321 8.02 5.56 -26.76
CA LEU A 321 6.65 5.77 -27.25
C LEU A 321 6.28 4.75 -28.35
N ASN A 322 7.28 4.27 -29.10
CA ASN A 322 7.10 3.31 -30.20
C ASN A 322 6.79 1.88 -29.74
N LYS A 323 6.86 1.56 -28.43
CA LYS A 323 6.48 0.24 -27.88
C LYS A 323 4.97 0.14 -27.57
N ALA A 324 4.20 1.24 -27.60
CA ALA A 324 2.75 1.19 -27.45
C ALA A 324 2.09 0.75 -28.78
N LYS A 325 1.30 -0.33 -28.76
CA LYS A 325 0.78 -1.01 -29.97
C LYS A 325 0.12 -0.08 -31.02
N PRO A 326 -0.63 0.99 -30.67
CA PRO A 326 -1.18 1.92 -31.67
C PRO A 326 -0.13 2.86 -32.30
N LEU A 327 0.87 3.30 -31.52
CA LEU A 327 1.93 4.20 -31.97
C LEU A 327 3.09 3.47 -32.67
N ALA A 328 3.28 2.18 -32.38
CA ALA A 328 4.29 1.32 -33.01
C ALA A 328 4.10 1.26 -34.54
N LEU A 329 2.85 1.29 -35.02
CA LEU A 329 2.50 1.29 -36.45
C LEU A 329 2.80 2.63 -37.13
N LEU A 330 2.51 3.76 -36.46
CA LEU A 330 2.79 5.11 -36.96
C LEU A 330 4.30 5.41 -36.99
N SER A 331 5.03 4.99 -35.96
CA SER A 331 6.46 5.30 -35.78
C SER A 331 7.42 4.58 -36.72
N ARG A 332 7.01 3.49 -37.37
CA ARG A 332 7.86 2.72 -38.30
C ARG A 332 8.05 3.40 -39.66
N VAL A 333 7.25 4.41 -39.99
CA VAL A 333 7.21 5.04 -41.32
C VAL A 333 7.08 6.57 -41.29
N ALA A 334 6.88 7.18 -40.11
CA ALA A 334 6.62 8.61 -39.99
C ALA A 334 7.91 9.46 -39.96
N PRO A 335 7.97 10.60 -40.68
CA PRO A 335 9.08 11.56 -40.60
C PRO A 335 9.28 12.13 -39.19
N GLN A 336 10.50 12.55 -38.84
CA GLN A 336 10.87 13.11 -37.52
C GLN A 336 9.95 14.27 -37.08
N VAL A 337 9.49 15.09 -38.02
CA VAL A 337 8.55 16.20 -37.76
C VAL A 337 7.21 15.71 -37.23
N VAL A 338 6.72 14.56 -37.70
CA VAL A 338 5.47 13.95 -37.22
C VAL A 338 5.66 13.41 -35.80
N MET A 339 6.81 12.79 -35.51
CA MET A 339 7.14 12.29 -34.17
C MET A 339 7.23 13.42 -33.15
N ASP A 340 7.80 14.57 -33.53
CA ASP A 340 7.85 15.76 -32.67
C ASP A 340 6.44 16.33 -32.38
N GLN A 341 5.49 16.24 -33.32
CA GLN A 341 4.10 16.66 -33.08
C GLN A 341 3.34 15.65 -32.20
N VAL A 342 3.59 14.35 -32.39
CA VAL A 342 3.05 13.29 -31.53
C VAL A 342 3.57 13.44 -30.10
N GLU A 343 4.86 13.74 -29.93
CA GLU A 343 5.48 14.00 -28.63
C GLU A 343 4.81 15.18 -27.91
N LYS A 344 4.58 16.29 -28.63
CA LYS A 344 3.82 17.45 -28.10
C LYS A 344 2.39 17.06 -27.73
N ALA A 345 1.67 16.36 -28.60
CA ALA A 345 0.30 15.95 -28.32
C ALA A 345 0.22 15.01 -27.10
N MET A 346 1.15 14.06 -26.99
CA MET A 346 1.26 13.15 -25.85
C MET A 346 1.61 13.87 -24.56
N ALA A 347 2.31 15.01 -24.60
CA ALA A 347 2.52 15.85 -23.41
C ALA A 347 1.21 16.35 -22.81
N TRP A 348 0.14 16.49 -23.58
CA TRP A 348 -1.20 16.89 -23.12
C TRP A 348 -2.13 15.73 -22.78
N ALA A 349 -1.70 14.49 -23.00
CA ALA A 349 -2.50 13.32 -22.65
C ALA A 349 -2.72 13.21 -21.13
N PRO A 350 -3.94 12.78 -20.70
CA PRO A 350 -4.18 12.47 -19.30
C PRO A 350 -3.31 11.30 -18.84
N PRO A 351 -3.04 11.17 -17.53
CA PRO A 351 -2.32 10.02 -17.01
C PRO A 351 -3.09 8.73 -17.30
N PHE A 352 -2.37 7.62 -17.49
CA PHE A 352 -2.96 6.30 -17.66
C PHE A 352 -2.08 5.19 -17.08
N VAL A 353 -2.70 4.05 -16.76
CA VAL A 353 -1.99 2.88 -16.24
C VAL A 353 -1.17 2.25 -17.36
N TYR A 354 0.16 2.27 -17.19
CA TYR A 354 1.08 1.56 -18.06
C TYR A 354 1.10 0.06 -17.71
N SER A 355 1.27 -0.28 -16.44
CA SER A 355 1.34 -1.66 -15.96
C SER A 355 0.74 -1.80 -14.57
N LYS A 356 0.02 -2.89 -14.32
CA LYS A 356 -0.16 -3.40 -12.96
C LYS A 356 1.15 -4.10 -12.53
N VAL A 357 1.51 -4.00 -11.25
CA VAL A 357 2.63 -4.71 -10.62
C VAL A 357 2.02 -5.65 -9.59
N GLU A 358 2.32 -6.95 -9.71
CA GLU A 358 1.78 -8.00 -8.84
C GLU A 358 2.86 -8.99 -8.45
N GLY A 359 2.59 -9.80 -7.43
CA GLY A 359 3.46 -10.92 -7.05
C GLY A 359 4.64 -10.56 -6.15
N ILE A 360 4.65 -9.34 -5.59
CA ILE A 360 5.62 -8.93 -4.58
C ILE A 360 5.20 -9.53 -3.24
N VAL A 361 6.05 -10.40 -2.68
CA VAL A 361 5.78 -11.09 -1.41
C VAL A 361 7.01 -10.99 -0.52
N SER A 362 6.89 -10.29 0.60
CA SER A 362 7.92 -10.15 1.62
C SER A 362 8.13 -11.48 2.37
N PRO A 363 9.37 -11.78 2.82
CA PRO A 363 9.62 -12.86 3.79
C PRO A 363 8.82 -12.74 5.09
N THR A 364 8.34 -11.53 5.41
CA THR A 364 7.48 -11.26 6.58
C THR A 364 6.02 -11.68 6.38
N GLY A 365 5.62 -12.12 5.18
CA GLY A 365 4.22 -12.42 4.82
C GLY A 365 3.42 -11.22 4.28
N ALA A 366 3.97 -10.01 4.36
CA ALA A 366 3.36 -8.83 3.74
C ALA A 366 3.46 -8.88 2.21
N GLU A 367 2.41 -8.46 1.52
CA GLU A 367 2.35 -8.40 0.06
C GLU A 367 2.16 -6.95 -0.41
N ALA A 368 2.70 -6.65 -1.60
CA ALA A 368 2.47 -5.39 -2.27
C ALA A 368 1.97 -5.60 -3.70
N GLU A 369 0.99 -4.81 -4.11
CA GLU A 369 0.59 -4.68 -5.51
C GLU A 369 0.45 -3.20 -5.87
N GLY A 370 0.51 -2.86 -7.15
CA GLY A 370 0.43 -1.45 -7.51
C GLY A 370 0.32 -1.17 -8.99
N TRP A 371 0.44 0.12 -9.33
CA TRP A 371 0.29 0.60 -10.70
C TRP A 371 1.45 1.50 -11.10
N LEU A 372 2.07 1.19 -12.23
CA LEU A 372 2.93 2.12 -12.94
C LEU A 372 2.04 3.04 -13.77
N ILE A 373 1.98 4.32 -13.41
CA ILE A 373 1.15 5.33 -14.06
C ILE A 373 2.07 6.20 -14.91
N THR A 374 1.81 6.28 -16.21
CA THR A 374 2.55 7.21 -17.06
C THR A 374 1.83 8.56 -17.08
N VAL A 375 2.59 9.62 -16.86
CA VAL A 375 2.15 10.99 -17.18
C VAL A 375 2.68 11.34 -18.58
N GLY A 376 1.84 11.98 -19.40
CA GLY A 376 2.23 12.36 -20.75
C GLY A 376 3.47 13.25 -20.80
N GLY A 377 4.24 13.17 -21.89
CA GLY A 377 5.39 14.03 -22.16
C GLY A 377 6.74 13.36 -21.93
N THR A 378 7.69 13.64 -22.82
CA THR A 378 9.09 13.25 -22.68
C THR A 378 9.84 14.24 -21.78
N PRO A 379 11.08 13.93 -21.35
CA PRO A 379 11.90 14.89 -20.59
C PRO A 379 11.98 16.27 -21.25
N LYS A 380 12.10 16.30 -22.59
CA LYS A 380 12.18 17.52 -23.39
C LYS A 380 10.93 18.38 -23.25
N GLU A 381 9.74 17.79 -23.34
CA GLU A 381 8.48 18.53 -23.18
C GLU A 381 8.22 18.92 -21.72
N ILE A 382 8.53 18.03 -20.77
CA ILE A 382 8.42 18.33 -19.33
C ILE A 382 9.25 19.56 -18.94
N MET A 383 10.46 19.70 -19.50
CA MET A 383 11.34 20.85 -19.25
C MET A 383 10.98 22.11 -20.04
N ARG A 384 10.22 22.00 -21.14
CA ARG A 384 9.75 23.14 -21.94
C ARG A 384 8.62 23.90 -21.26
N HIS A 385 7.90 23.26 -20.35
CA HIS A 385 6.77 23.86 -19.65
C HIS A 385 7.14 24.35 -18.25
N ASN A 386 6.33 25.28 -17.72
CA ASN A 386 6.40 25.69 -16.32
C ASN A 386 6.14 24.48 -15.39
N PRO A 387 6.83 24.32 -14.25
CA PRO A 387 6.57 23.29 -13.25
C PRO A 387 5.08 23.01 -12.94
N GLU A 388 4.22 24.03 -12.91
CA GLU A 388 2.77 23.85 -12.64
C GLU A 388 2.07 22.95 -13.68
N PHE A 389 2.55 22.94 -14.92
CA PHE A 389 2.08 22.02 -15.96
C PHE A 389 2.27 20.55 -15.56
N THR A 390 3.43 20.23 -15.01
CA THR A 390 3.75 18.88 -14.53
C THR A 390 3.00 18.57 -13.24
N TYR A 391 2.90 19.54 -12.31
CA TYR A 391 2.15 19.35 -11.07
C TYR A 391 0.71 18.94 -11.31
N ARG A 392 0.00 19.60 -12.23
CA ARG A 392 -1.40 19.22 -12.57
C ARG A 392 -1.53 17.76 -13.02
N ARG A 393 -0.56 17.26 -13.77
CA ARG A 393 -0.55 15.85 -14.24
C ARG A 393 -0.22 14.88 -13.12
N LEU A 394 0.72 15.23 -12.26
CA LEU A 394 1.06 14.43 -11.09
C LEU A 394 -0.12 14.36 -10.10
N LEU A 395 -0.87 15.45 -9.93
CA LEU A 395 -2.10 15.46 -9.13
C LEU A 395 -3.20 14.61 -9.76
N ALA A 396 -3.42 14.70 -11.08
CA ALA A 396 -4.36 13.82 -11.77
C ALA A 396 -3.95 12.33 -11.68
N ALA A 397 -2.66 12.03 -11.71
CA ALA A 397 -2.15 10.68 -11.48
C ALA A 397 -2.38 10.23 -10.04
N ALA A 398 -2.20 11.13 -9.06
CA ALA A 398 -2.51 10.86 -7.66
C ALA A 398 -4.01 10.61 -7.45
N ASP A 399 -4.90 11.41 -8.03
CA ASP A 399 -6.35 11.19 -7.96
C ASP A 399 -6.74 9.83 -8.57
N MET A 400 -6.14 9.47 -9.70
CA MET A 400 -6.32 8.16 -10.33
C MET A 400 -5.82 7.03 -9.41
N ALA A 401 -4.61 7.16 -8.86
CA ALA A 401 -4.03 6.20 -7.93
C ALA A 401 -4.90 6.01 -6.68
N LYS A 402 -5.40 7.11 -6.10
CA LYS A 402 -6.30 7.07 -4.94
C LYS A 402 -7.56 6.28 -5.24
N LYS A 403 -8.21 6.52 -6.39
CA LYS A 403 -9.44 5.81 -6.81
C LYS A 403 -9.24 4.31 -7.05
N MET A 404 -8.01 3.90 -7.39
CA MET A 404 -7.64 2.48 -7.50
C MET A 404 -7.28 1.86 -6.15
N GLY A 405 -7.20 2.67 -5.08
CA GLY A 405 -6.88 2.24 -3.72
C GLY A 405 -5.38 2.16 -3.43
N ALA A 406 -4.53 2.88 -4.18
CA ALA A 406 -3.13 3.06 -3.82
C ALA A 406 -2.99 3.94 -2.57
N GLN A 407 -2.15 3.54 -1.63
CA GLN A 407 -2.00 4.16 -0.31
C GLN A 407 -0.80 5.12 -0.27
N ILE A 408 0.13 4.98 -1.22
CA ILE A 408 1.29 5.85 -1.41
C ILE A 408 1.63 5.93 -2.91
N MET A 409 2.20 7.05 -3.35
CA MET A 409 2.70 7.18 -4.72
C MET A 409 4.15 7.66 -4.77
N GLY A 410 4.96 6.96 -5.56
CA GLY A 410 6.32 7.35 -5.89
C GLY A 410 6.40 8.24 -7.14
N LEU A 411 7.34 9.19 -7.15
CA LEU A 411 7.65 10.04 -8.30
C LEU A 411 8.93 9.56 -8.99
N GLY A 412 8.81 9.06 -10.21
CA GLY A 412 9.94 8.54 -10.98
C GLY A 412 10.64 9.56 -11.89
N ALA A 413 11.93 9.30 -12.12
CA ALA A 413 12.75 9.92 -13.18
C ALA A 413 12.65 11.45 -13.26
N PHE A 414 12.25 12.05 -14.39
CA PHE A 414 12.23 13.52 -14.50
C PHE A 414 11.12 14.18 -13.66
N THR A 415 10.08 13.44 -13.26
CA THR A 415 8.99 14.02 -12.46
C THR A 415 9.41 14.40 -11.04
N LYS A 416 10.47 13.76 -10.50
CA LYS A 416 11.02 14.10 -9.18
C LYS A 416 11.99 15.29 -9.17
N VAL A 417 12.48 15.75 -10.32
CA VAL A 417 13.41 16.91 -10.39
C VAL A 417 12.71 18.21 -10.76
N VAL A 418 11.50 18.14 -11.31
CA VAL A 418 10.73 19.32 -11.70
C VAL A 418 10.29 20.12 -10.49
N GLY A 419 10.48 21.44 -10.57
CA GLY A 419 10.03 22.39 -9.57
C GLY A 419 10.74 22.23 -8.23
N ASP A 420 10.02 21.84 -7.18
CA ASP A 420 10.50 21.73 -5.79
C ASP A 420 10.72 20.29 -5.30
N ALA A 421 10.94 19.36 -6.23
CA ALA A 421 11.21 17.96 -5.95
C ALA A 421 10.13 17.28 -5.09
N GLY A 422 8.87 17.49 -5.50
CA GLY A 422 7.72 16.80 -4.94
C GLY A 422 7.10 17.47 -3.71
N ILE A 423 7.65 18.57 -3.18
CA ILE A 423 7.07 19.27 -2.02
C ILE A 423 5.68 19.82 -2.35
N THR A 424 5.52 20.51 -3.48
CA THR A 424 4.21 21.05 -3.90
C THR A 424 3.22 19.94 -4.18
N VAL A 425 3.68 18.86 -4.82
CA VAL A 425 2.82 17.69 -5.12
C VAL A 425 2.37 17.03 -3.83
N ALA A 426 3.27 16.77 -2.88
CA ALA A 426 2.97 16.17 -1.59
C ALA A 426 2.00 17.00 -0.73
N LYS A 427 2.04 18.33 -0.86
CA LYS A 427 1.10 19.23 -0.18
C LYS A 427 -0.31 19.22 -0.78
N ARG A 428 -0.44 18.92 -2.07
CA ARG A 428 -1.70 19.04 -2.83
C ARG A 428 -2.32 17.68 -3.18
N ALA A 429 -1.53 16.62 -3.22
CA ALA A 429 -1.98 15.28 -3.60
C ALA A 429 -2.88 14.69 -2.50
N PRO A 430 -3.87 13.88 -2.88
CA PRO A 430 -4.81 13.28 -1.92
C PRO A 430 -4.24 12.02 -1.24
N LEU A 431 -2.97 11.69 -1.48
CA LEU A 431 -2.27 10.55 -0.91
C LEU A 431 -0.76 10.88 -0.72
N PRO A 432 -0.08 10.22 0.24
CA PRO A 432 1.33 10.44 0.54
C PRO A 432 2.26 10.23 -0.66
N ILE A 433 3.31 11.05 -0.74
CA ILE A 433 4.25 11.09 -1.87
C ILE A 433 5.66 10.78 -1.40
N THR A 434 6.40 10.01 -2.21
CA THR A 434 7.85 9.92 -2.09
C THR A 434 8.55 10.08 -3.43
N THR A 435 9.77 10.62 -3.43
CA THR A 435 10.61 10.74 -4.62
C THR A 435 11.51 9.51 -4.85
N GLY A 436 11.64 8.62 -3.87
CA GLY A 436 12.54 7.47 -3.98
C GLY A 436 14.02 7.80 -3.86
N ASN A 437 14.38 9.04 -3.51
CA ASN A 437 15.77 9.49 -3.52
C ASN A 437 16.60 8.88 -2.39
N SER A 438 16.00 8.52 -1.25
CA SER A 438 16.73 7.92 -0.13
C SER A 438 17.22 6.53 -0.50
N TYR A 439 16.35 5.69 -1.04
CA TYR A 439 16.72 4.36 -1.53
C TYR A 439 17.61 4.45 -2.75
N SER A 440 17.44 5.44 -3.63
CA SER A 440 18.37 5.66 -4.76
C SER A 440 19.81 5.91 -4.29
N ALA A 441 19.99 6.78 -3.29
CA ALA A 441 21.30 7.03 -2.69
C ALA A 441 21.86 5.78 -2.00
N SER A 442 21.02 5.04 -1.28
CA SER A 442 21.40 3.76 -0.67
C SER A 442 21.81 2.72 -1.72
N GLY A 443 21.05 2.57 -2.80
CA GLY A 443 21.30 1.59 -3.86
C GLY A 443 22.59 1.89 -4.60
N ALA A 444 22.88 3.18 -4.86
CA ALA A 444 24.13 3.61 -5.46
C ALA A 444 25.35 3.28 -4.56
N LEU A 445 25.27 3.57 -3.27
CA LEU A 445 26.36 3.21 -2.33
C LEU A 445 26.51 1.70 -2.14
N TRP A 446 25.40 0.96 -2.14
CA TRP A 446 25.42 -0.51 -2.10
C TRP A 446 26.10 -1.08 -3.35
N ALA A 447 25.73 -0.60 -4.53
CA ALA A 447 26.39 -0.97 -5.79
C ALA A 447 27.88 -0.64 -5.80
N ALA A 448 28.26 0.53 -5.27
CA ALA A 448 29.65 0.92 -5.18
C ALA A 448 30.46 -0.01 -4.27
N TYR A 449 29.93 -0.33 -3.09
CA TYR A 449 30.55 -1.25 -2.16
C TYR A 449 30.75 -2.64 -2.80
N GLU A 450 29.71 -3.17 -3.46
CA GLU A 450 29.79 -4.48 -4.12
C GLU A 450 30.75 -4.44 -5.32
N ALA A 451 30.77 -3.36 -6.10
CA ALA A 451 31.72 -3.18 -7.19
C ALA A 451 33.18 -3.17 -6.72
N VAL A 452 33.50 -2.44 -5.65
CA VAL A 452 34.84 -2.41 -5.07
C VAL A 452 35.27 -3.81 -4.63
N LYS A 453 34.35 -4.53 -3.97
CA LYS A 453 34.58 -5.91 -3.52
C LYS A 453 34.84 -6.85 -4.70
N ARG A 454 34.06 -6.74 -5.77
CA ARG A 454 34.18 -7.58 -6.97
C ARG A 454 35.46 -7.33 -7.77
N LEU A 455 35.91 -6.07 -7.86
CA LEU A 455 37.19 -5.76 -8.53
C LEU A 455 38.40 -6.28 -7.73
N GLY A 456 38.28 -6.41 -6.40
CA GLY A 456 39.26 -7.09 -5.56
C GLY A 456 40.59 -6.35 -5.42
N PHE A 457 40.59 -5.02 -5.55
CA PHE A 457 41.79 -4.18 -5.39
C PHE A 457 42.00 -3.63 -3.97
N VAL A 458 41.03 -3.82 -3.08
CA VAL A 458 41.02 -3.24 -1.73
C VAL A 458 40.68 -4.31 -0.70
N GLU A 459 41.32 -4.24 0.46
CA GLU A 459 41.04 -5.12 1.59
C GLU A 459 39.82 -4.66 2.40
N PHE A 460 39.18 -5.60 3.10
CA PHE A 460 38.08 -5.34 4.02
C PHE A 460 38.49 -5.78 5.43
N THR A 461 38.05 -5.03 6.44
CA THR A 461 38.13 -5.46 7.84
C THR A 461 37.13 -6.57 8.13
N GLU A 462 37.27 -7.27 9.27
CA GLU A 462 36.30 -8.30 9.71
C GLU A 462 34.86 -7.76 9.82
N ARG A 463 34.71 -6.46 10.10
CA ARG A 463 33.41 -5.78 10.19
C ARG A 463 32.91 -5.21 8.85
N GLY A 464 33.60 -5.51 7.74
CA GLY A 464 33.22 -5.05 6.40
C GLY A 464 33.62 -3.61 6.05
N ARG A 465 34.39 -2.91 6.89
CA ARG A 465 34.95 -1.59 6.54
C ARG A 465 36.02 -1.73 5.46
N ILE A 466 35.97 -0.88 4.44
CA ILE A 466 36.95 -0.81 3.33
C ILE A 466 38.25 -0.19 3.85
N LYS A 467 39.37 -0.92 3.75
CA LYS A 467 40.73 -0.41 4.03
C LYS A 467 41.29 0.32 2.81
N GLY A 468 40.72 1.47 2.49
CA GLY A 468 41.06 2.25 1.31
C GLY A 468 40.62 3.70 1.44
N LYS A 469 40.72 4.44 0.32
CA LYS A 469 40.37 5.86 0.28
C LYS A 469 39.14 6.08 -0.60
N ALA A 470 38.17 6.83 -0.07
CA ALA A 470 37.00 7.26 -0.82
C ALA A 470 36.96 8.78 -0.98
N MET A 471 36.36 9.27 -2.07
CA MET A 471 36.12 10.69 -2.29
C MET A 471 34.64 10.95 -2.55
N VAL A 472 34.12 12.06 -2.03
CA VAL A 472 32.78 12.57 -2.38
C VAL A 472 32.93 13.94 -3.02
N VAL A 473 32.62 14.04 -4.31
CA VAL A 473 32.60 15.30 -5.06
C VAL A 473 31.19 15.89 -5.04
N GLY A 474 31.07 17.13 -4.57
CA GLY A 474 29.79 17.72 -4.19
C GLY A 474 29.38 17.36 -2.76
N ALA A 475 30.34 17.14 -1.86
CA ALA A 475 30.11 16.65 -0.49
C ALA A 475 29.13 17.53 0.34
N THR A 476 29.07 18.84 0.09
CA THR A 476 28.14 19.74 0.80
C THR A 476 26.73 19.79 0.18
N GLY A 477 26.53 19.11 -0.95
CA GLY A 477 25.23 18.92 -1.57
C GLY A 477 24.39 17.93 -0.76
N ALA A 478 23.09 17.86 -1.06
CA ALA A 478 22.20 17.02 -0.26
C ALA A 478 22.53 15.52 -0.34
N ILE A 479 22.64 14.96 -1.55
CA ILE A 479 23.05 13.56 -1.73
C ILE A 479 24.49 13.37 -1.26
N GLY A 480 25.40 14.30 -1.66
CA GLY A 480 26.81 14.23 -1.30
C GLY A 480 27.04 14.19 0.22
N SER A 481 26.32 14.99 1.00
CA SER A 481 26.47 15.02 2.46
C SER A 481 26.02 13.74 3.13
N VAL A 482 24.99 13.09 2.60
CA VAL A 482 24.56 11.75 3.03
C VAL A 482 25.62 10.71 2.67
N CYS A 483 26.11 10.70 1.43
CA CYS A 483 27.16 9.80 1.00
C CYS A 483 28.43 9.97 1.85
N ALA A 484 28.82 11.21 2.16
CA ALA A 484 29.95 11.53 3.02
C ALA A 484 29.80 10.92 4.42
N ARG A 485 28.63 11.09 5.05
CA ARG A 485 28.32 10.52 6.38
C ARG A 485 28.37 9.00 6.39
N LEU A 486 27.78 8.37 5.38
CA LEU A 486 27.74 6.91 5.27
C LEU A 486 29.12 6.32 4.96
N LEU A 487 29.88 6.94 4.06
CA LEU A 487 31.24 6.51 3.74
C LEU A 487 32.20 6.72 4.90
N ALA A 488 32.04 7.78 5.70
CA ALA A 488 32.84 8.00 6.91
C ALA A 488 32.74 6.83 7.92
N LYS A 489 31.64 6.08 7.88
CA LYS A 489 31.42 4.87 8.69
C LYS A 489 31.91 3.58 8.01
N ALA A 490 32.05 3.59 6.68
CA ALA A 490 32.29 2.40 5.87
C ALA A 490 33.70 2.32 5.26
N VAL A 491 34.46 3.42 5.25
CA VAL A 491 35.79 3.53 4.62
C VAL A 491 36.80 4.06 5.63
N GLU A 492 38.06 3.67 5.51
CA GLU A 492 39.13 4.12 6.40
C GLU A 492 39.36 5.63 6.33
N GLU A 493 39.44 6.19 5.11
CA GLU A 493 39.69 7.61 4.86
C GLU A 493 38.73 8.15 3.81
N VAL A 494 38.13 9.32 4.08
CA VAL A 494 37.17 9.96 3.16
C VAL A 494 37.56 11.40 2.85
N HIS A 495 37.66 11.71 1.56
CA HIS A 495 37.96 13.03 1.02
C HIS A 495 36.65 13.74 0.64
N LEU A 496 36.37 14.86 1.27
CA LEU A 496 35.17 15.67 1.05
C LEU A 496 35.51 16.85 0.16
N VAL A 497 34.95 16.88 -1.05
CA VAL A 497 35.26 17.89 -2.06
C VAL A 497 34.03 18.72 -2.39
N ALA A 498 34.12 20.03 -2.20
CA ALA A 498 33.08 20.99 -2.56
C ALA A 498 33.62 22.43 -2.65
N PRO A 499 33.02 23.31 -3.49
CA PRO A 499 33.57 24.64 -3.74
C PRO A 499 33.44 25.63 -2.57
N GLU A 500 32.63 25.32 -1.55
CA GLU A 500 32.33 26.22 -0.43
C GLU A 500 33.05 25.77 0.86
N PRO A 501 34.21 26.38 1.23
CA PRO A 501 35.03 25.89 2.34
C PRO A 501 34.32 25.92 3.70
N ALA A 502 33.54 26.97 3.98
CA ALA A 502 32.82 27.09 5.25
C ALA A 502 31.80 25.95 5.45
N LYS A 503 31.08 25.56 4.38
CA LYS A 503 30.15 24.42 4.43
C LYS A 503 30.87 23.09 4.60
N LEU A 504 32.04 22.92 3.98
CA LEU A 504 32.87 21.72 4.16
C LEU A 504 33.36 21.59 5.60
N LEU A 505 33.83 22.67 6.21
CA LEU A 505 34.25 22.68 7.61
C LEU A 505 33.10 22.29 8.54
N ALA A 506 31.93 22.91 8.36
CA ALA A 506 30.73 22.58 9.13
C ALA A 506 30.29 21.12 8.94
N LEU A 507 30.35 20.60 7.71
CA LEU A 507 30.04 19.20 7.42
C LEU A 507 31.04 18.26 8.11
N LYS A 508 32.35 18.53 8.02
CA LYS A 508 33.39 17.75 8.68
C LYS A 508 33.18 17.71 10.19
N GLU A 509 32.95 18.85 10.83
CA GLU A 509 32.64 18.92 12.27
C GLU A 509 31.41 18.09 12.64
N SER A 510 30.34 18.18 11.83
CA SER A 510 29.13 17.41 12.07
C SER A 510 29.34 15.91 11.90
N ILE A 511 30.10 15.47 10.89
CA ILE A 511 30.42 14.05 10.69
C ILE A 511 31.24 13.53 11.87
N LEU A 512 32.23 14.30 12.35
CA LEU A 512 33.07 13.90 13.49
C LEU A 512 32.29 13.81 14.81
N LYS A 513 31.21 14.58 14.98
CA LYS A 513 30.29 14.39 16.12
C LYS A 513 29.56 13.04 16.05
N GLU A 514 29.22 12.58 14.85
CA GLU A 514 28.50 11.33 14.62
C GLU A 514 29.40 10.09 14.49
N THR A 515 30.66 10.31 14.07
CA THR A 515 31.68 9.27 13.80
C THR A 515 33.05 9.82 14.22
N PRO A 516 33.37 9.84 15.53
CA PRO A 516 34.59 10.47 16.04
C PRO A 516 35.90 9.85 15.52
N ASP A 517 35.85 8.59 15.09
CA ASP A 517 36.99 7.82 14.55
C ASP A 517 37.18 7.96 13.03
N ALA A 518 36.34 8.76 12.34
CA ALA A 518 36.45 8.97 10.91
C ALA A 518 37.69 9.80 10.54
N ARG A 519 38.49 9.32 9.59
CA ARG A 519 39.57 10.12 8.98
C ARG A 519 39.01 10.88 7.79
N LEU A 520 38.96 12.21 7.91
CA LEU A 520 38.34 13.09 6.91
C LEU A 520 39.33 14.13 6.40
N GLU A 521 39.53 14.15 5.09
CA GLU A 521 40.25 15.21 4.38
C GLU A 521 39.26 16.11 3.64
N ILE A 522 39.56 17.40 3.51
CA ILE A 522 38.69 18.37 2.82
C ILE A 522 39.46 19.09 1.73
N ALA A 523 38.82 19.30 0.58
CA ALA A 523 39.40 20.09 -0.50
C ALA A 523 38.32 20.90 -1.23
N SER A 524 38.71 22.08 -1.73
CA SER A 524 37.80 22.92 -2.52
C SER A 524 37.68 22.48 -3.98
N THR A 525 38.66 21.72 -4.48
CA THR A 525 38.74 21.24 -5.87
C THR A 525 39.28 19.80 -5.93
N THR A 526 38.94 19.09 -7.00
CA THR A 526 39.41 17.72 -7.24
C THR A 526 40.89 17.65 -7.58
N ASP A 527 41.47 18.69 -8.18
CA ASP A 527 42.90 18.77 -8.50
C ASP A 527 43.81 18.73 -7.25
N LYS A 528 43.33 19.25 -6.11
CA LYS A 528 44.06 19.19 -4.84
C LYS A 528 43.72 17.94 -4.01
N ALA A 529 42.72 17.16 -4.40
CA ALA A 529 42.14 16.09 -3.59
C ALA A 529 42.74 14.69 -3.86
N ALA A 530 43.94 14.60 -4.44
CA ALA A 530 44.65 13.34 -4.71
C ALA A 530 43.79 12.25 -5.42
N LEU A 531 43.13 12.59 -6.55
CA LEU A 531 42.32 11.66 -7.35
C LEU A 531 43.01 10.32 -7.68
N GLY A 532 44.34 10.33 -7.84
CA GLY A 532 45.14 9.15 -8.14
C GLY A 532 45.27 8.15 -6.98
N GLU A 533 44.85 8.51 -5.77
CA GLU A 533 44.91 7.66 -4.59
C GLU A 533 43.58 6.98 -4.27
N MET A 534 42.47 7.46 -4.84
CA MET A 534 41.12 7.02 -4.48
C MET A 534 40.79 5.64 -5.06
N ASP A 535 40.22 4.78 -4.22
CA ASP A 535 39.67 3.48 -4.62
C ASP A 535 38.18 3.58 -4.99
N MET A 536 37.48 4.55 -4.39
CA MET A 536 36.07 4.82 -4.63
C MET A 536 35.82 6.33 -4.73
N ILE A 537 35.02 6.75 -5.69
CA ILE A 537 34.59 8.15 -5.85
C ILE A 537 33.07 8.18 -5.97
N VAL A 538 32.40 9.11 -5.29
CA VAL A 538 30.98 9.42 -5.49
C VAL A 538 30.87 10.84 -6.03
N THR A 539 30.22 11.01 -7.18
CA THR A 539 29.91 12.33 -7.75
C THR A 539 28.44 12.65 -7.56
N ALA A 540 28.15 13.76 -6.87
CA ALA A 540 26.81 14.17 -6.49
C ALA A 540 26.63 15.68 -6.67
N THR A 541 26.97 16.21 -7.84
CA THR A 541 26.95 17.66 -8.07
C THR A 541 25.68 18.15 -8.77
N SER A 542 25.45 19.46 -8.70
CA SER A 542 24.43 20.17 -9.47
C SER A 542 25.01 20.91 -10.67
N GLY A 543 26.28 20.66 -11.02
CA GLY A 543 27.06 21.42 -11.98
C GLY A 543 26.88 20.93 -13.42
N ALA A 544 25.64 20.77 -13.88
CA ALA A 544 25.35 20.24 -15.22
C ALA A 544 26.19 20.94 -16.31
N GLY A 545 26.96 20.15 -17.06
CA GLY A 545 27.80 20.63 -18.16
C GLY A 545 29.17 21.20 -17.76
N LYS A 546 29.55 21.18 -16.49
CA LYS A 546 30.92 21.48 -16.04
C LYS A 546 31.70 20.19 -15.85
N ARG A 547 32.97 20.16 -16.25
CA ARG A 547 33.86 19.04 -15.96
C ARG A 547 34.16 19.00 -14.47
N ILE A 548 33.52 18.08 -13.74
CA ILE A 548 33.57 17.97 -12.28
C ILE A 548 34.86 17.32 -11.79
N LEU A 549 35.34 16.31 -12.53
CA LEU A 549 36.62 15.65 -12.29
C LEU A 549 37.28 15.26 -13.61
N ASP A 550 38.61 15.15 -13.59
CA ASP A 550 39.36 14.60 -14.70
C ASP A 550 39.54 13.09 -14.52
N ILE A 551 38.73 12.30 -15.24
CA ILE A 551 38.78 10.84 -15.17
C ILE A 551 40.15 10.28 -15.55
N MET A 552 40.96 11.01 -16.32
CA MET A 552 42.30 10.55 -16.71
C MET A 552 43.29 10.52 -15.54
N LYS A 553 43.01 11.26 -14.45
CA LYS A 553 43.85 11.29 -13.24
C LYS A 553 43.43 10.24 -12.20
N VAL A 554 42.35 9.52 -12.43
CA VAL A 554 41.80 8.54 -11.49
C VAL A 554 42.64 7.27 -11.47
N LYS A 555 42.82 6.69 -10.27
CA LYS A 555 43.51 5.42 -10.04
C LYS A 555 42.91 4.30 -10.92
N PRO A 556 43.73 3.53 -11.67
CA PRO A 556 43.23 2.34 -12.35
C PRO A 556 42.59 1.35 -11.36
N GLY A 557 41.41 0.84 -11.67
CA GLY A 557 40.61 -0.02 -10.80
C GLY A 557 39.75 0.72 -9.79
N CYS A 558 39.69 2.06 -9.84
CA CYS A 558 38.75 2.85 -9.05
C CYS A 558 37.30 2.60 -9.49
N VAL A 559 36.38 2.62 -8.51
CA VAL A 559 34.94 2.64 -8.75
C VAL A 559 34.41 4.06 -8.60
N ILE A 560 33.79 4.61 -9.63
CA ILE A 560 33.14 5.93 -9.59
C ILE A 560 31.63 5.73 -9.63
N THR A 561 30.91 6.30 -8.67
CA THR A 561 29.46 6.27 -8.58
C THR A 561 28.89 7.64 -8.91
N ASP A 562 28.22 7.75 -10.05
CA ASP A 562 27.62 8.99 -10.53
C ASP A 562 26.13 9.06 -10.21
N VAL A 563 25.84 9.70 -9.07
CA VAL A 563 24.48 9.90 -8.57
C VAL A 563 23.88 11.23 -9.00
N ALA A 564 24.61 12.04 -9.79
CA ALA A 564 24.10 13.29 -10.33
C ALA A 564 23.05 13.02 -11.43
N ARG A 565 22.08 13.92 -11.57
CA ARG A 565 21.09 13.88 -12.65
C ARG A 565 20.93 15.31 -13.23
N PRO A 566 21.34 15.55 -14.49
CA PRO A 566 22.06 14.65 -15.40
C PRO A 566 23.42 14.20 -14.85
N LEU A 567 23.99 13.13 -15.43
CA LEU A 567 25.27 12.56 -14.99
C LEU A 567 26.42 13.57 -15.11
N ASP A 568 27.34 13.54 -14.15
CA ASP A 568 28.53 14.38 -14.08
C ASP A 568 29.63 13.91 -15.07
N ILE A 569 29.68 12.62 -15.38
CA ILE A 569 30.70 12.03 -16.26
C ILE A 569 30.06 11.57 -17.58
N PRO A 570 30.43 12.17 -18.72
CA PRO A 570 29.81 11.82 -19.99
C PRO A 570 30.36 10.48 -20.54
N PRO A 571 29.56 9.70 -21.30
CA PRO A 571 29.97 8.38 -21.79
C PRO A 571 31.27 8.37 -22.60
N GLU A 572 31.55 9.43 -23.35
CA GLU A 572 32.80 9.58 -24.11
C GLU A 572 34.05 9.67 -23.23
N ASP A 573 33.92 10.18 -22.00
CA ASP A 573 35.02 10.22 -21.05
C ASP A 573 35.19 8.87 -20.34
N VAL A 574 34.08 8.20 -20.01
CA VAL A 574 34.11 6.82 -19.50
C VAL A 574 34.81 5.88 -20.48
N ALA A 575 34.52 6.00 -21.77
CA ALA A 575 35.12 5.17 -22.81
C ALA A 575 36.65 5.31 -22.93
N LYS A 576 37.23 6.43 -22.50
CA LYS A 576 38.69 6.65 -22.49
C LYS A 576 39.42 5.92 -21.36
N ARG A 577 38.69 5.51 -20.31
CA ARG A 577 39.23 4.84 -19.12
C ARG A 577 38.54 3.49 -18.88
N PRO A 578 38.73 2.50 -19.76
CA PRO A 578 38.11 1.18 -19.62
C PRO A 578 38.66 0.37 -18.43
N ASP A 579 39.69 0.88 -17.77
CA ASP A 579 40.30 0.38 -16.53
C ASP A 579 39.69 1.01 -15.26
N VAL A 580 38.69 1.89 -15.39
CA VAL A 580 37.91 2.48 -14.30
C VAL A 580 36.45 2.07 -14.46
N LEU A 581 35.79 1.71 -13.36
CA LEU A 581 34.38 1.33 -13.39
C LEU A 581 33.50 2.52 -13.02
N VAL A 582 32.64 2.97 -13.92
CA VAL A 582 31.70 4.08 -13.68
C VAL A 582 30.28 3.56 -13.60
N ILE A 583 29.70 3.63 -12.40
CA ILE A 583 28.37 3.11 -12.08
C ILE A 583 27.39 4.29 -11.89
N GLU A 584 26.15 4.13 -12.35
CA GLU A 584 25.09 5.13 -12.25
C GLU A 584 24.09 4.85 -11.13
N SER A 585 23.82 3.56 -10.89
CA SER A 585 22.80 3.09 -9.96
C SER A 585 23.01 1.63 -9.59
N GLY A 586 22.53 1.29 -8.38
CA GLY A 586 22.26 -0.08 -7.99
C GLY A 586 20.78 -0.39 -8.16
N GLU A 587 20.47 -1.37 -8.98
CA GLU A 587 19.10 -1.82 -9.21
C GLU A 587 18.72 -2.93 -8.24
N ILE A 588 17.44 -2.97 -7.87
CA ILE A 588 16.97 -3.76 -6.73
C ILE A 588 16.15 -4.94 -7.20
N GLU A 589 16.52 -6.14 -6.76
CA GLU A 589 15.72 -7.35 -6.90
C GLU A 589 14.57 -7.28 -5.89
N LEU A 590 13.35 -7.35 -6.41
CA LEU A 590 12.13 -7.39 -5.61
C LEU A 590 11.83 -8.82 -5.16
N PRO A 591 11.28 -9.03 -3.95
CA PRO A 591 10.97 -10.36 -3.44
C PRO A 591 9.70 -10.94 -4.10
N GLY A 592 9.65 -12.26 -4.27
CA GLY A 592 8.51 -12.98 -4.83
C GLY A 592 8.56 -13.20 -6.35
N GLU A 593 7.39 -13.49 -6.94
CA GLU A 593 7.21 -13.73 -8.38
C GLU A 593 6.60 -12.51 -9.07
N VAL A 594 7.42 -11.45 -9.16
CA VAL A 594 6.97 -10.14 -9.63
C VAL A 594 6.62 -10.16 -11.11
N ARG A 595 5.42 -9.67 -11.43
CA ARG A 595 4.92 -9.47 -12.79
C ARG A 595 4.64 -7.99 -13.04
N MET A 596 5.33 -7.43 -14.03
CA MET A 596 5.09 -6.09 -14.56
C MET A 596 5.59 -6.01 -16.02
N LYS A 597 5.13 -5.01 -16.77
CA LYS A 597 5.67 -4.74 -18.11
C LYS A 597 7.12 -4.27 -18.04
N ASP A 598 7.83 -4.43 -19.15
CA ASP A 598 9.22 -4.02 -19.33
C ASP A 598 9.44 -2.53 -19.01
N ILE A 599 10.36 -2.27 -18.08
CA ILE A 599 10.82 -0.93 -17.69
C ILE A 599 12.31 -0.69 -18.04
N GLY A 600 12.91 -1.56 -18.86
CA GLY A 600 14.31 -1.51 -19.27
C GLY A 600 15.27 -2.24 -18.34
N LEU A 601 14.77 -3.10 -17.45
CA LEU A 601 15.54 -3.88 -16.49
C LEU A 601 15.18 -5.38 -16.58
N PRO A 602 16.05 -6.28 -16.09
CA PRO A 602 15.75 -7.71 -16.03
C PRO A 602 14.46 -8.02 -15.25
N PRO A 603 13.84 -9.19 -15.46
CA PRO A 603 12.69 -9.63 -14.67
C PRO A 603 12.97 -9.58 -13.16
N LYS A 604 11.95 -9.21 -12.36
CA LYS A 604 12.03 -9.00 -10.90
C LYS A 604 12.92 -7.84 -10.43
N VAL A 605 13.58 -7.11 -11.33
CA VAL A 605 14.44 -5.98 -10.98
C VAL A 605 13.70 -4.66 -11.16
N ALA A 606 13.85 -3.76 -10.20
CA ALA A 606 13.26 -2.43 -10.20
C ALA A 606 14.30 -1.35 -9.92
N TYR A 607 14.05 -0.15 -10.45
CA TYR A 607 14.80 1.03 -10.06
C TYR A 607 14.70 1.27 -8.56
N ALA A 608 15.79 1.69 -7.93
CA ALA A 608 15.83 1.94 -6.49
C ALA A 608 14.73 2.92 -6.00
N CYS A 609 14.35 3.92 -6.81
CA CYS A 609 13.25 4.83 -6.46
C CYS A 609 11.87 4.16 -6.45
N LEU A 610 11.62 3.20 -7.33
CA LEU A 610 10.42 2.36 -7.30
C LEU A 610 10.48 1.41 -6.09
N ALA A 611 11.65 0.83 -5.80
CA ALA A 611 11.86 -0.02 -4.64
C ALA A 611 11.55 0.69 -3.32
N GLU A 612 11.88 1.98 -3.16
CA GLU A 612 11.48 2.78 -1.97
C GLU A 612 9.96 2.77 -1.77
N THR A 613 9.21 3.00 -2.84
CA THR A 613 7.75 3.06 -2.80
C THR A 613 7.17 1.70 -2.42
N ILE A 614 7.74 0.63 -2.98
CA ILE A 614 7.34 -0.75 -2.69
C ILE A 614 7.66 -1.12 -1.24
N VAL A 615 8.84 -0.78 -0.73
CA VAL A 615 9.25 -1.07 0.65
C VAL A 615 8.37 -0.35 1.66
N LEU A 616 8.04 0.93 1.41
CA LEU A 616 7.09 1.67 2.25
C LEU A 616 5.69 1.03 2.24
N ALA A 617 5.25 0.53 1.09
CA ALA A 617 4.00 -0.20 0.99
C ALA A 617 4.04 -1.53 1.75
N LEU A 618 5.11 -2.33 1.61
CA LEU A 618 5.27 -3.58 2.36
C LEU A 618 5.31 -3.35 3.87
N GLU A 619 5.91 -2.26 4.33
CA GLU A 619 5.96 -1.88 5.75
C GLU A 619 4.63 -1.30 6.26
N GLY A 620 3.70 -0.90 5.38
CA GLY A 620 2.45 -0.22 5.77
C GLY A 620 2.67 1.24 6.21
N ARG A 621 3.80 1.84 5.83
CA ARG A 621 4.17 3.22 6.17
C ARG A 621 3.75 4.19 5.05
N PHE A 622 2.55 4.73 5.20
CA PHE A 622 1.96 5.66 4.24
C PHE A 622 2.15 7.10 4.70
N GLU A 623 3.37 7.61 4.51
CA GLU A 623 3.74 8.98 4.85
C GLU A 623 4.56 9.63 3.74
N ASN A 624 4.61 10.96 3.76
CA ASN A 624 5.54 11.70 2.93
C ASN A 624 6.97 11.39 3.38
N TYR A 625 7.67 10.54 2.63
CA TYR A 625 8.93 9.98 3.10
C TYR A 625 10.15 10.80 2.64
N THR A 626 10.51 10.69 1.36
CA THR A 626 11.61 11.46 0.77
C THR A 626 11.06 12.57 -0.12
N LEU A 627 11.21 13.82 0.31
CA LEU A 627 10.74 15.01 -0.43
C LEU A 627 11.83 16.07 -0.51
N GLY A 628 11.70 16.94 -1.52
CA GLY A 628 12.57 18.08 -1.66
C GLY A 628 13.97 17.70 -2.11
N ARG A 629 14.86 18.69 -2.01
CA ARG A 629 16.26 18.54 -2.42
C ARG A 629 17.18 18.18 -1.28
N GLN A 630 16.76 18.22 -0.03
CA GLN A 630 17.56 17.83 1.14
C GLN A 630 17.16 16.43 1.57
N ILE A 631 18.14 15.52 1.66
CA ILE A 631 17.92 14.13 2.05
C ILE A 631 18.52 13.93 3.44
N GLU A 632 17.76 13.28 4.32
CA GLU A 632 18.17 12.92 5.67
C GLU A 632 18.91 11.57 5.62
N TRP A 633 20.13 11.49 6.17
CA TRP A 633 20.93 10.27 6.10
C TRP A 633 20.33 9.14 6.95
N GLU A 634 19.57 9.50 7.99
CA GLU A 634 18.81 8.59 8.84
C GLU A 634 17.76 7.83 8.03
N LYS A 635 17.02 8.54 7.15
CA LYS A 635 16.04 7.94 6.24
C LYS A 635 16.70 7.03 5.21
N VAL A 636 17.88 7.41 4.68
CA VAL A 636 18.65 6.54 3.78
C VAL A 636 19.04 5.23 4.47
N ARG A 637 19.52 5.31 5.71
CA ARG A 637 19.85 4.12 6.51
C ARG A 637 18.62 3.30 6.89
N GLU A 638 17.53 3.95 7.24
CA GLU A 638 16.27 3.31 7.62
C GLU A 638 15.69 2.53 6.45
N ILE A 639 15.52 3.18 5.29
CA ILE A 639 14.90 2.54 4.13
C ILE A 639 15.74 1.38 3.60
N TYR A 640 17.07 1.46 3.70
CA TYR A 640 17.96 0.34 3.42
C TYR A 640 17.65 -0.88 4.30
N LYS A 641 17.52 -0.67 5.62
CA LYS A 641 17.18 -1.73 6.57
C LYS A 641 15.79 -2.32 6.32
N LEU A 642 14.81 -1.47 5.99
CA LEU A 642 13.48 -1.92 5.60
C LEU A 642 13.53 -2.74 4.31
N GLY A 643 14.33 -2.33 3.33
CA GLY A 643 14.60 -3.11 2.13
C GLY A 643 15.10 -4.51 2.46
N LEU A 644 16.13 -4.62 3.31
CA LEU A 644 16.65 -5.92 3.76
C LEU A 644 15.61 -6.75 4.53
N LYS A 645 14.86 -6.13 5.46
CA LYS A 645 13.75 -6.77 6.20
C LYS A 645 12.74 -7.42 5.25
N HIS A 646 12.43 -6.74 4.16
CA HIS A 646 11.48 -7.20 3.16
C HIS A 646 12.11 -8.06 2.04
N GLY A 647 13.38 -8.43 2.15
CA GLY A 647 14.02 -9.35 1.20
C GLY A 647 14.50 -8.71 -0.09
N MET A 648 14.61 -7.37 -0.15
CA MET A 648 15.23 -6.67 -1.28
C MET A 648 16.72 -7.00 -1.37
N LYS A 649 17.23 -7.18 -2.59
CA LYS A 649 18.66 -7.44 -2.85
C LYS A 649 19.20 -6.50 -3.92
N LEU A 650 20.50 -6.26 -3.93
CA LEU A 650 21.15 -5.65 -5.08
C LEU A 650 21.18 -6.68 -6.22
N ALA A 651 20.49 -6.39 -7.32
CA ALA A 651 20.38 -7.31 -8.45
C ALA A 651 21.47 -7.07 -9.50
N ALA A 652 21.68 -5.79 -9.80
CA ALA A 652 22.47 -5.36 -10.93
C ALA A 652 23.13 -4.03 -10.62
N ILE A 653 24.32 -3.84 -11.19
CA ILE A 653 25.06 -2.58 -11.16
C ILE A 653 25.00 -2.03 -12.57
N SER A 654 24.38 -0.87 -12.73
CA SER A 654 24.23 -0.21 -14.03
C SER A 654 25.31 0.85 -14.20
N GLY A 655 25.89 0.94 -15.39
CA GLY A 655 26.74 2.05 -15.84
C GLY A 655 26.17 2.74 -17.06
N VAL A 656 26.99 3.58 -17.71
CA VAL A 656 26.59 4.42 -18.86
C VAL A 656 26.02 3.67 -20.08
N ASN A 657 26.33 2.38 -20.20
CA ASN A 657 25.89 1.55 -21.31
C ASN A 657 24.86 0.47 -20.89
N GLY A 658 24.34 0.54 -19.65
CA GLY A 658 23.41 -0.44 -19.09
C GLY A 658 24.05 -1.31 -18.01
N VAL A 659 23.44 -2.48 -17.76
CA VAL A 659 23.83 -3.39 -16.68
C VAL A 659 25.20 -4.03 -16.96
N TYR A 660 26.10 -3.98 -15.98
CA TYR A 660 27.40 -4.67 -16.04
C TYR A 660 27.25 -6.17 -15.83
N THR A 661 27.96 -6.93 -16.66
CA THR A 661 28.10 -8.40 -16.55
C THR A 661 29.35 -8.80 -15.77
N ASP A 662 29.46 -10.07 -15.38
CA ASP A 662 30.67 -10.57 -14.74
C ASP A 662 31.92 -10.44 -15.62
N GLU A 663 31.75 -10.57 -16.94
CA GLU A 663 32.80 -10.34 -17.93
C GLU A 663 33.27 -8.89 -17.96
N ASP A 664 32.37 -7.92 -17.75
CA ASP A 664 32.74 -6.51 -17.66
C ASP A 664 33.61 -6.22 -16.45
N PHE A 665 33.28 -6.78 -15.28
CA PHE A 665 34.09 -6.64 -14.07
C PHE A 665 35.49 -7.21 -14.28
N GLU A 666 35.60 -8.40 -14.87
CA GLU A 666 36.90 -9.04 -15.12
C GLU A 666 37.70 -8.28 -16.19
N ARG A 667 37.04 -7.74 -17.21
CA ARG A 667 37.66 -6.87 -18.21
C ARG A 667 38.24 -5.62 -17.57
N VAL A 668 37.48 -4.91 -16.74
CA VAL A 668 37.96 -3.70 -16.03
C VAL A 668 39.13 -4.07 -15.13
N ARG A 669 39.03 -5.16 -14.38
CA ARG A 669 40.09 -5.65 -13.49
C ARG A 669 41.39 -5.94 -14.24
N THR A 670 41.31 -6.67 -15.36
CA THR A 670 42.47 -7.00 -16.19
C THR A 670 43.14 -5.74 -16.75
N LEU A 671 42.36 -4.78 -17.22
CA LEU A 671 42.89 -3.53 -17.76
C LEU A 671 43.52 -2.66 -16.67
N ALA A 672 42.91 -2.62 -15.48
CA ALA A 672 43.45 -1.92 -14.32
C ALA A 672 44.79 -2.50 -13.85
N LEU A 673 44.94 -3.83 -13.82
CA LEU A 673 46.22 -4.48 -13.49
C LEU A 673 47.33 -4.07 -14.48
N LYS A 674 47.06 -4.17 -15.78
CA LYS A 674 48.00 -3.75 -16.84
C LYS A 674 48.38 -2.28 -16.73
N ALA A 675 47.43 -1.41 -16.38
CA ALA A 675 47.70 0.01 -16.20
C ALA A 675 48.56 0.29 -14.95
N ARG A 676 48.31 -0.43 -13.84
CA ARG A 676 49.12 -0.33 -12.61
C ARG A 676 50.56 -0.82 -12.84
N GLU A 677 50.75 -1.93 -13.55
CA GLU A 677 52.07 -2.44 -13.92
C GLU A 677 52.86 -1.43 -14.75
N LYS A 678 52.24 -0.84 -15.77
CA LYS A 678 52.86 0.21 -16.58
C LYS A 678 53.26 1.44 -15.76
N ALA A 679 52.41 1.85 -14.81
CA ALA A 679 52.70 2.98 -13.93
C ALA A 679 53.87 2.67 -12.97
N SER A 680 53.92 1.45 -12.42
CA SER A 680 55.05 0.99 -11.59
C SER A 680 56.35 0.96 -12.36
N ALA A 681 56.35 0.39 -13.57
CA ALA A 681 57.53 0.34 -14.43
C ALA A 681 58.01 1.73 -14.85
N ALA A 682 57.10 2.68 -15.09
CA ALA A 682 57.47 4.06 -15.39
C ALA A 682 58.06 4.80 -14.18
N ALA A 683 57.62 4.47 -12.96
CA ALA A 683 58.16 5.02 -11.72
C ALA A 683 59.52 4.42 -11.31
N GLU A 684 59.84 3.20 -11.74
CA GLU A 684 61.16 2.58 -11.54
C GLU A 684 62.23 3.12 -12.49
N VAL A 685 61.82 3.70 -13.63
CA VAL A 685 62.72 4.25 -14.66
C VAL A 685 62.93 5.77 -14.52
N ALA A 686 62.09 6.46 -13.73
CA ALA A 686 62.16 7.89 -13.43
C ALA A 686 62.87 8.14 -12.10
#